data_AF-A0A355V3B9-F1
#
_entry.id   AF-A0A355V3B9-F1
#
_cell.length_a   1.000
_cell.length_b   1.000
_cell.length_c   1.000
_cell.angle_alpha   90.00
_cell.angle_beta   90.00
_cell.angle_gamma   90.00
#
_symmetry.space_group_name_H-M   'P 1'
#
loop_
_entity.id
_entity.type
_entity.pdbx_description
1 polymer ?
#
loop_
_entity_poly.entity_id
_entity_poly.type
_entity_poly.pdbx_seq_one_letter_code
_entity_poly.pdbx_strand_id
1 'polypeptide(L)'
;MKKFRQFAVATLMILAMCSLIAVFAACDKITEIKVADGNLPKTTFILGQELDLAGGKLTVVNNGKEEEVALDSSEVTVSGYDKDKEGEQELTIAYKDFTTTVKINVVPRMVVTGYASKYFVGEQFSKTSGSVRINLDSGKYINKPISDEEISVVSFDSSKAGSTTATLRYKSGEVEYSAAIPVQVLEVASQKLTPPNNLYYKSHQTEIDLAGATITLKSAGTGSDVLTRRITVTADMLSAYDLSAATIAYIDDPLELPITVTYGGQKIGSFKINVNYSAVSLMQDRAEELKSLDFTSGIPAITPAQGAAAMSAMQRYFTLAADEKELVPAEDKAIVVRVASAYCKGLWDDETNAFSRTFEVEVSEVEGQRFEELVMKSTNIEHSKLDYTKLEKPDAVIKEYSKLLVNIKNEFSDLVLTGDKKVGDYLYTVYETGYFDTVLKNLDFMYDFFKVLPVDRLPVDWTEENIVNYRDVINESIDFFMDEKLYNKDLYDCVSAWRGDAEDKYIPEMYLTYCWKADDRDGINKVATIYVPDDFMTLYLSIEAALSELDALTNSDIISGNINMDTSMFMLYYYHINATMEEVRNKGVMMAWLLDNLEPYVGFNYEESVNSLLRDKGYNALQGAMLGDKTNDAMWKMFIDVMDDALLNDEYNMDKIEEMLLFLLDMPDSNKFVFITSVNTWYLTFGIPTYALDYNSGMTTMSKFATFLGVYGNGVTDDEDGTVLVQPAVPKSVNELLASLLRTIEDCARRSTYSVDLTESFLENMAETVRLYDELTKAAAAGDAAAKTGKDWFDARYLKYYQQYLAVSELYDEEGNFKEYENLGEEWEAKFREVREVAYDIMIKNYLINQNKGDDFVVLFAQYELLEKLSLEILSSGNDTVIKAYYNKLYDFKDFGKYTLEYAVMLSRDAYRTWLVLLGGWDMYRESGLKEFMIMAVPVMNMGYDTLDDEGNPIEIVFTEKDAENVKAVLEAYRELSIEDRMLFVSLNLSENNDYYYGAMLYYFSKTILTDNAENKNCTAFIEDLFLLEQGTTLCLYAKDYESENFATMLETYEKLYNDAKASFEALGEADKALLPDYIKEMYDFYCKMYEQIMQNN
;
A
#
# COMPACT_ATOMS: atom_id res chain seq x y z
N MET A 1 -4.24 -24.30 58.59
CA MET A 1 -4.41 -25.41 59.57
C MET A 1 -4.30 -24.82 60.98
N LYS A 2 -5.05 -25.28 62.00
CA LYS A 2 -4.56 -26.11 63.14
C LYS A 2 -3.07 -25.89 63.50
N LYS A 3 -2.65 -25.71 64.77
CA LYS A 3 -3.35 -25.72 66.09
C LYS A 3 -2.36 -25.26 67.20
N PHE A 4 -2.88 -24.68 68.30
CA PHE A 4 -2.37 -24.68 69.71
C PHE A 4 -0.95 -24.10 69.98
N ARG A 5 -0.56 -23.44 71.09
CA ARG A 5 -0.99 -23.25 72.51
C ARG A 5 -0.36 -24.20 73.55
N GLN A 6 0.20 -23.57 74.60
CA GLN A 6 0.60 -24.06 75.95
C GLN A 6 1.96 -24.76 76.17
N PHE A 7 2.73 -24.21 77.12
CA PHE A 7 3.30 -25.02 78.22
C PHE A 7 3.10 -24.28 79.58
N ALA A 8 3.68 -24.75 80.69
CA ALA A 8 3.30 -24.41 82.08
C ALA A 8 4.45 -24.63 83.10
N VAL A 9 4.14 -24.56 84.42
CA VAL A 9 5.00 -24.84 85.61
C VAL A 9 5.88 -23.61 86.00
N ALA A 10 6.21 -23.27 87.26
CA ALA A 10 6.35 -24.03 88.52
C ALA A 10 5.52 -23.55 89.75
N THR A 11 6.02 -23.73 90.98
CA THR A 11 5.26 -23.85 92.26
C THR A 11 6.17 -23.61 93.49
N LEU A 12 5.59 -23.61 94.71
CA LEU A 12 6.17 -23.56 96.09
C LEU A 12 6.48 -22.14 96.66
N MET A 13 6.14 -21.71 97.89
CA MET A 13 5.63 -22.29 99.19
C MET A 13 6.68 -22.93 100.13
N ILE A 14 6.77 -22.52 101.42
CA ILE A 14 6.88 -23.35 102.69
C ILE A 14 7.40 -22.63 103.97
N LEU A 15 6.68 -22.80 105.12
CA LEU A 15 7.03 -22.79 106.59
C LEU A 15 7.87 -21.63 107.25
N ALA A 16 7.99 -21.45 108.60
CA ALA A 16 7.11 -21.65 109.79
C ALA A 16 7.83 -21.24 111.14
N MET A 17 7.24 -21.61 112.29
CA MET A 17 7.70 -21.52 113.72
C MET A 17 7.49 -20.15 114.41
N CYS A 18 6.98 -19.94 115.65
CA CYS A 18 6.79 -20.65 116.95
C CYS A 18 7.55 -19.85 118.06
N SER A 19 7.18 -19.74 119.34
CA SER A 19 6.00 -20.17 120.15
C SER A 19 6.17 -19.75 121.65
N LEU A 20 5.14 -19.92 122.53
CA LEU A 20 5.18 -19.90 124.03
C LEU A 20 5.38 -18.49 124.70
N ILE A 21 4.93 -18.15 125.94
CA ILE A 21 3.98 -18.74 126.93
C ILE A 21 3.47 -17.67 127.98
N ALA A 22 2.24 -17.81 128.50
CA ALA A 22 1.67 -17.56 129.87
C ALA A 22 2.17 -16.42 130.85
N VAL A 23 1.42 -15.87 131.85
CA VAL A 23 -0.01 -15.96 132.31
C VAL A 23 -0.36 -14.94 133.44
N PHE A 24 -1.68 -14.74 133.73
CA PHE A 24 -2.35 -14.06 134.88
C PHE A 24 -2.46 -12.50 134.95
N ALA A 25 -3.43 -12.03 135.76
CA ALA A 25 -4.03 -10.66 135.80
C ALA A 25 -4.35 -10.23 137.28
N ALA A 26 -4.99 -9.10 137.66
CA ALA A 26 -5.75 -8.01 136.99
C ALA A 26 -5.86 -6.75 137.91
N CYS A 27 -6.36 -5.59 137.45
CA CYS A 27 -7.53 -4.85 138.04
C CYS A 27 -7.72 -3.36 137.57
N ASP A 28 -8.49 -3.14 136.49
CA ASP A 28 -9.56 -2.11 136.35
C ASP A 28 -9.21 -0.59 136.36
N LYS A 29 -8.70 -0.01 135.24
CA LYS A 29 -8.52 1.44 134.95
C LYS A 29 -7.93 1.68 133.53
N ILE A 30 -8.43 2.65 132.74
CA ILE A 30 -7.88 3.00 131.41
C ILE A 30 -6.50 3.68 131.51
N THR A 31 -5.61 3.36 130.56
CA THR A 31 -4.21 3.83 130.54
C THR A 31 -3.70 4.40 129.20
N GLU A 32 -4.22 3.97 128.05
CA GLU A 32 -3.69 4.33 126.72
C GLU A 32 -4.79 4.23 125.64
N ILE A 33 -4.69 5.03 124.58
CA ILE A 33 -5.35 4.76 123.28
C ILE A 33 -4.31 4.82 122.16
N LYS A 34 -4.47 4.00 121.13
CA LYS A 34 -3.61 3.96 119.94
C LYS A 34 -4.39 3.46 118.72
N VAL A 35 -3.97 3.85 117.52
CA VAL A 35 -4.38 3.14 116.29
C VAL A 35 -3.21 2.28 115.85
N ALA A 36 -3.43 0.97 115.75
CA ALA A 36 -2.39 0.03 115.32
C ALA A 36 -2.20 0.07 113.79
N ASP A 37 -1.01 -0.33 113.32
CA ASP A 37 -0.73 -0.43 111.89
C ASP A 37 -1.73 -1.38 111.20
N GLY A 38 -2.37 -0.90 110.14
CA GLY A 38 -3.44 -1.61 109.42
C GLY A 38 -4.87 -1.33 109.92
N ASN A 39 -5.06 -0.60 111.03
CA ASN A 39 -6.39 -0.25 111.53
C ASN A 39 -6.99 1.03 110.93
N LEU A 40 -6.31 1.74 110.03
CA LEU A 40 -6.96 2.69 109.10
C LEU A 40 -7.23 2.00 107.74
N PRO A 41 -8.42 2.19 107.14
CA PRO A 41 -8.74 1.60 105.84
C PRO A 41 -7.95 2.24 104.69
N LYS A 42 -7.48 3.48 104.85
CA LYS A 42 -6.72 4.22 103.83
C LYS A 42 -5.76 5.22 104.49
N THR A 43 -4.53 5.29 104.00
CA THR A 43 -3.52 6.29 104.41
C THR A 43 -3.07 7.21 103.28
N THR A 44 -3.55 6.99 102.05
CA THR A 44 -3.31 7.90 100.91
C THR A 44 -4.65 8.25 100.26
N PHE A 45 -4.92 9.55 100.19
CA PHE A 45 -6.12 10.15 99.63
C PHE A 45 -5.75 10.95 98.37
N ILE A 46 -6.73 11.33 97.55
CA ILE A 46 -6.50 12.14 96.34
C ILE A 46 -7.17 13.51 96.55
N LEU A 47 -6.59 14.58 96.01
CA LEU A 47 -7.11 15.94 96.19
C LEU A 47 -8.63 16.04 95.88
N GLY A 48 -9.39 16.56 96.85
CA GLY A 48 -10.85 16.66 96.85
C GLY A 48 -11.60 15.41 97.33
N GLN A 49 -10.92 14.30 97.65
CA GLN A 49 -11.55 13.09 98.18
C GLN A 49 -11.97 13.28 99.65
N GLU A 50 -13.18 12.87 100.02
CA GLU A 50 -13.60 12.84 101.42
C GLU A 50 -12.80 11.83 102.26
N LEU A 51 -12.71 12.11 103.57
CA LEU A 51 -12.13 11.20 104.55
C LEU A 51 -13.08 10.04 104.80
N ASP A 52 -12.59 8.81 104.60
CA ASP A 52 -13.32 7.59 104.94
C ASP A 52 -12.58 6.86 106.07
N LEU A 53 -13.31 6.58 107.14
CA LEU A 53 -12.85 5.89 108.35
C LEU A 53 -13.64 4.60 108.59
N ALA A 54 -14.57 4.24 107.71
CA ALA A 54 -15.51 3.15 107.91
C ALA A 54 -14.77 1.81 108.08
N GLY A 55 -15.09 1.08 109.14
CA GLY A 55 -14.41 -0.17 109.50
C GLY A 55 -12.98 -0.02 110.06
N GLY A 56 -12.47 1.21 110.18
CA GLY A 56 -11.23 1.50 110.91
C GLY A 56 -11.41 1.34 112.43
N LYS A 57 -10.30 1.14 113.16
CA LYS A 57 -10.35 0.77 114.59
C LYS A 57 -9.35 1.52 115.48
N LEU A 58 -9.85 2.09 116.56
CA LEU A 58 -9.07 2.59 117.69
C LEU A 58 -8.93 1.49 118.75
N THR A 59 -7.70 1.21 119.17
CA THR A 59 -7.40 0.29 120.27
C THR A 59 -7.33 1.08 121.57
N VAL A 60 -8.23 0.77 122.51
CA VAL A 60 -8.33 1.40 123.83
C VAL A 60 -7.81 0.41 124.88
N VAL A 61 -6.83 0.82 125.69
CA VAL A 61 -6.22 -0.06 126.70
C VAL A 61 -6.82 0.21 128.07
N ASN A 62 -7.71 -0.69 128.51
CA ASN A 62 -8.30 -0.69 129.84
C ASN A 62 -7.58 -1.72 130.74
N ASN A 63 -6.67 -1.24 131.59
CA ASN A 63 -5.88 -2.02 132.55
C ASN A 63 -5.12 -3.21 131.95
N GLY A 64 -4.51 -3.02 130.78
CA GLY A 64 -3.80 -4.07 130.07
C GLY A 64 -4.70 -5.07 129.32
N LYS A 65 -6.03 -4.88 129.32
CA LYS A 65 -6.90 -5.43 128.28
C LYS A 65 -7.05 -4.41 127.16
N GLU A 66 -6.96 -4.87 125.93
CA GLU A 66 -7.25 -4.05 124.75
C GLU A 66 -8.71 -4.27 124.33
N GLU A 67 -9.42 -3.18 124.04
CA GLU A 67 -10.77 -3.14 123.51
C GLU A 67 -10.74 -2.36 122.18
N GLU A 68 -11.46 -2.83 121.17
CA GLU A 68 -11.52 -2.17 119.86
C GLU A 68 -12.79 -1.31 119.74
N VAL A 69 -12.61 -0.01 119.54
CA VAL A 69 -13.68 0.95 119.23
C VAL A 69 -13.57 1.32 117.75
N ALA A 70 -14.68 1.33 117.01
CA ALA A 70 -14.66 1.73 115.60
C ALA A 70 -14.35 3.23 115.44
N LEU A 71 -13.54 3.61 114.45
CA LEU A 71 -13.10 5.00 114.22
C LEU A 71 -14.23 5.93 113.73
N ASP A 72 -15.33 5.36 113.25
CA ASP A 72 -16.59 6.01 112.87
C ASP A 72 -17.64 6.02 114.00
N SER A 73 -17.28 5.52 115.20
CA SER A 73 -18.14 5.58 116.39
C SER A 73 -18.36 7.02 116.87
N SER A 74 -19.56 7.32 117.36
CA SER A 74 -19.92 8.63 117.92
C SER A 74 -19.21 8.98 119.24
N GLU A 75 -18.48 8.03 119.85
CA GLU A 75 -17.56 8.31 120.97
C GLU A 75 -16.15 8.74 120.50
N VAL A 76 -15.84 8.64 119.21
CA VAL A 76 -14.55 9.02 118.62
C VAL A 76 -14.71 10.35 117.86
N THR A 77 -13.71 11.24 117.97
CA THR A 77 -13.65 12.48 117.19
C THR A 77 -12.35 12.51 116.40
N VAL A 78 -12.43 12.76 115.09
CA VAL A 78 -11.27 12.84 114.18
C VAL A 78 -11.20 14.22 113.51
N SER A 79 -9.99 14.77 113.42
CA SER A 79 -9.72 16.11 112.90
C SER A 79 -8.32 16.20 112.30
N GLY A 80 -8.01 17.27 111.56
CA GLY A 80 -6.69 17.50 110.96
C GLY A 80 -6.56 17.13 109.48
N TYR A 81 -7.59 16.53 108.88
CA TYR A 81 -7.66 16.35 107.42
C TYR A 81 -8.18 17.59 106.71
N ASP A 82 -7.53 17.93 105.61
CA ASP A 82 -7.89 18.98 104.67
C ASP A 82 -7.88 18.38 103.26
N LYS A 83 -9.05 17.98 102.77
CA LYS A 83 -9.17 17.29 101.47
C LYS A 83 -8.68 18.13 100.29
N ASP A 84 -8.65 19.46 100.43
CA ASP A 84 -8.38 20.41 99.35
C ASP A 84 -6.91 20.87 99.35
N LYS A 85 -6.04 20.16 100.08
CA LYS A 85 -4.61 20.45 100.23
C LYS A 85 -3.72 19.22 100.01
N GLU A 86 -2.82 19.28 99.03
CA GLU A 86 -1.86 18.21 98.74
C GLU A 86 -0.76 18.07 99.83
N GLY A 87 -0.19 16.86 99.93
CA GLY A 87 0.94 16.52 100.80
C GLY A 87 0.59 15.70 102.05
N GLU A 88 1.58 15.49 102.90
CA GLU A 88 1.43 14.78 104.18
C GLU A 88 0.62 15.62 105.18
N GLN A 89 -0.32 14.97 105.87
CA GLN A 89 -1.21 15.55 106.86
C GLN A 89 -1.27 14.66 108.10
N GLU A 90 -1.53 15.25 109.27
CA GLU A 90 -1.60 14.54 110.54
C GLU A 90 -3.03 14.59 111.12
N LEU A 91 -3.68 13.42 111.12
CA LEU A 91 -4.98 13.21 111.74
C LEU A 91 -4.82 13.11 113.26
N THR A 92 -5.58 13.92 114.00
CA THR A 92 -5.75 13.78 115.45
C THR A 92 -7.05 13.05 115.74
N ILE A 93 -6.95 11.96 116.51
CA ILE A 93 -8.03 11.05 116.89
C ILE A 93 -8.19 11.10 118.41
N ALA A 94 -9.40 11.41 118.89
CA ALA A 94 -9.72 11.55 120.30
C ALA A 94 -10.81 10.54 120.74
N TYR A 95 -10.67 9.99 121.94
CA TYR A 95 -11.67 9.14 122.58
C TYR A 95 -11.64 9.37 124.09
N LYS A 96 -12.76 9.84 124.65
CA LYS A 96 -12.86 10.32 126.04
C LYS A 96 -11.73 11.33 126.33
N ASP A 97 -11.00 11.20 127.43
CA ASP A 97 -9.95 12.15 127.83
C ASP A 97 -8.58 11.92 127.16
N PHE A 98 -8.50 11.05 126.14
CA PHE A 98 -7.25 10.63 125.49
C PHE A 98 -7.22 10.98 123.99
N THR A 99 -6.01 11.22 123.47
CA THR A 99 -5.76 11.54 122.04
C THR A 99 -4.57 10.77 121.49
N THR A 100 -4.60 10.45 120.20
CA THR A 100 -3.48 9.87 119.43
C THR A 100 -3.45 10.49 118.02
N THR A 101 -2.32 10.44 117.31
CA THR A 101 -2.21 10.98 115.95
C THR A 101 -1.69 9.95 114.95
N VAL A 102 -2.11 10.08 113.68
CA VAL A 102 -1.70 9.21 112.57
C VAL A 102 -1.45 10.05 111.32
N LYS A 103 -0.53 9.61 110.46
CA LYS A 103 -0.17 10.33 109.23
C LYS A 103 -0.84 9.76 107.99
N ILE A 104 -1.29 10.64 107.12
CA ILE A 104 -1.88 10.34 105.82
C ILE A 104 -1.31 11.29 104.75
N ASN A 105 -1.48 10.97 103.47
CA ASN A 105 -0.95 11.78 102.36
C ASN A 105 -2.00 12.05 101.28
N VAL A 106 -2.13 13.30 100.85
CA VAL A 106 -3.04 13.71 99.75
C VAL A 106 -2.24 13.89 98.46
N VAL A 107 -2.52 13.08 97.44
CA VAL A 107 -1.84 13.16 96.13
C VAL A 107 -2.66 13.97 95.10
N PRO A 108 -2.00 14.62 94.12
CA PRO A 108 -2.67 15.37 93.06
C PRO A 108 -3.72 14.57 92.28
N ARG A 109 -4.83 15.24 91.94
CA ARG A 109 -5.92 14.69 91.14
C ARG A 109 -5.52 14.42 89.69
N MET A 110 -4.70 15.29 89.11
CA MET A 110 -4.21 15.24 87.73
C MET A 110 -2.70 15.51 87.70
N VAL A 111 -1.93 14.61 87.07
CA VAL A 111 -0.47 14.71 86.96
C VAL A 111 -0.08 14.63 85.48
N VAL A 112 0.81 15.50 85.04
CA VAL A 112 1.22 15.61 83.63
C VAL A 112 2.72 15.37 83.52
N THR A 113 3.15 14.48 82.62
CA THR A 113 4.56 14.04 82.51
C THR A 113 5.03 13.91 81.07
N GLY A 114 6.33 14.06 80.82
CA GLY A 114 6.94 13.84 79.50
C GLY A 114 6.57 14.87 78.41
N TYR A 115 6.00 16.01 78.81
CA TYR A 115 5.65 17.12 77.91
C TYR A 115 6.89 17.95 77.55
N ALA A 116 6.85 18.65 76.40
CA ALA A 116 7.87 19.62 76.04
C ALA A 116 7.86 20.81 77.03
N SER A 117 8.94 20.98 77.79
CA SER A 117 9.06 22.00 78.85
C SER A 117 9.75 23.30 78.41
N LYS A 118 10.28 23.36 77.19
CA LYS A 118 10.92 24.55 76.59
C LYS A 118 10.23 24.91 75.26
N TYR A 119 9.96 26.18 75.06
CA TYR A 119 9.35 26.78 73.87
C TYR A 119 10.08 28.06 73.48
N PHE A 120 9.93 28.53 72.24
CA PHE A 120 10.32 29.89 71.83
C PHE A 120 9.17 30.89 72.00
N VAL A 121 9.50 32.18 72.06
CA VAL A 121 8.51 33.27 72.00
C VAL A 121 7.63 33.12 70.76
N GLY A 122 6.31 33.14 70.95
CA GLY A 122 5.30 32.98 69.91
C GLY A 122 4.98 31.54 69.50
N GLU A 123 5.67 30.51 70.02
CA GLU A 123 5.28 29.11 69.76
C GLU A 123 3.96 28.74 70.44
N GLN A 124 3.18 27.87 69.81
CA GLN A 124 1.97 27.28 70.39
C GLN A 124 2.29 26.07 71.26
N PHE A 125 1.41 25.75 72.22
CA PHE A 125 1.63 24.60 73.11
C PHE A 125 1.61 23.27 72.34
N SER A 126 2.64 22.44 72.53
CA SER A 126 2.77 21.19 71.79
C SER A 126 1.94 20.07 72.42
N LYS A 127 0.82 19.72 71.78
CA LYS A 127 0.02 18.53 72.14
C LYS A 127 0.70 17.19 71.75
N THR A 128 1.82 17.19 71.02
CA THR A 128 2.40 15.97 70.41
C THR A 128 3.32 15.16 71.33
N SER A 129 3.58 15.63 72.56
CA SER A 129 4.46 14.96 73.53
C SER A 129 3.88 14.98 74.94
N GLY A 130 4.10 13.90 75.69
CA GLY A 130 3.69 13.75 77.08
C GLY A 130 2.31 13.14 77.30
N SER A 131 2.01 12.85 78.57
CA SER A 131 0.81 12.16 79.02
C SER A 131 0.22 12.78 80.28
N VAL A 132 -1.09 12.64 80.42
CA VAL A 132 -1.89 13.03 81.58
C VAL A 132 -2.33 11.77 82.32
N ARG A 133 -2.12 11.76 83.64
CA ARG A 133 -2.67 10.77 84.57
C ARG A 133 -3.74 11.43 85.45
N ILE A 134 -4.94 10.87 85.46
CA ILE A 134 -6.02 11.22 86.39
C ILE A 134 -6.10 10.14 87.47
N ASN A 135 -6.02 10.53 88.74
CA ASN A 135 -6.14 9.62 89.88
C ASN A 135 -7.60 9.56 90.36
N LEU A 136 -8.17 8.36 90.47
CA LEU A 136 -9.56 8.11 90.86
C LEU A 136 -9.64 7.63 92.32
N ASP A 137 -10.69 8.02 93.04
CA ASP A 137 -10.83 7.76 94.49
C ASP A 137 -10.79 6.28 94.86
N SER A 138 -11.18 5.41 93.91
CA SER A 138 -11.07 3.95 93.95
C SER A 138 -9.63 3.39 93.94
N GLY A 139 -8.60 4.24 93.93
CA GLY A 139 -7.18 3.84 93.89
C GLY A 139 -6.68 3.44 92.49
N LYS A 140 -7.52 3.59 91.45
CA LYS A 140 -7.14 3.41 90.04
C LYS A 140 -6.74 4.74 89.40
N TYR A 141 -6.16 4.69 88.20
CA TYR A 141 -5.88 5.88 87.41
C TYR A 141 -6.25 5.69 85.93
N ILE A 142 -6.49 6.80 85.25
CA ILE A 142 -6.63 6.89 83.78
C ILE A 142 -5.34 7.53 83.26
N ASN A 143 -4.71 6.95 82.23
CA ASN A 143 -3.64 7.63 81.47
C ASN A 143 -4.17 7.97 80.06
N LYS A 144 -4.01 9.22 79.62
CA LYS A 144 -4.21 9.66 78.23
C LYS A 144 -2.94 10.35 77.70
N PRO A 145 -2.62 10.30 76.39
CA PRO A 145 -1.62 11.21 75.82
C PRO A 145 -2.14 12.65 75.87
N ILE A 146 -1.27 13.66 75.83
CA ILE A 146 -1.74 15.06 75.76
C ILE A 146 -2.46 15.33 74.43
N SER A 147 -2.18 14.57 73.37
CA SER A 147 -2.85 14.68 72.06
C SER A 147 -4.35 14.35 72.08
N ASP A 148 -4.83 13.64 73.10
CA ASP A 148 -6.22 13.17 73.24
C ASP A 148 -7.26 14.31 73.16
N GLU A 149 -8.46 14.01 72.67
CA GLU A 149 -9.55 14.98 72.51
C GLU A 149 -10.16 15.41 73.86
N GLU A 150 -10.12 14.54 74.88
CA GLU A 150 -10.52 14.88 76.25
C GLU A 150 -9.53 15.86 76.92
N ILE A 151 -8.38 16.16 76.29
CA ILE A 151 -7.36 17.08 76.79
C ILE A 151 -7.36 18.40 76.00
N SER A 152 -7.75 19.49 76.67
CA SER A 152 -7.69 20.85 76.12
C SER A 152 -6.61 21.70 76.82
N VAL A 153 -5.81 22.42 76.06
CA VAL A 153 -4.97 23.51 76.60
C VAL A 153 -5.89 24.68 76.92
N VAL A 154 -5.98 25.07 78.19
CA VAL A 154 -6.85 26.17 78.66
C VAL A 154 -6.12 27.50 78.60
N SER A 155 -4.83 27.52 78.93
CA SER A 155 -3.99 28.72 78.87
C SER A 155 -2.54 28.33 78.61
N PHE A 156 -1.88 29.02 77.68
CA PHE A 156 -0.42 29.06 77.56
C PHE A 156 -0.06 30.39 76.90
N ASP A 157 0.69 31.23 77.62
CA ASP A 157 1.19 32.50 77.09
C ASP A 157 2.68 32.37 76.74
N SER A 158 2.99 32.43 75.45
CA SER A 158 4.34 32.43 74.89
C SER A 158 4.74 33.81 74.35
N SER A 159 3.99 34.88 74.62
CA SER A 159 4.24 36.21 74.03
C SER A 159 5.53 36.88 74.50
N LYS A 160 6.17 36.37 75.57
CA LYS A 160 7.40 36.89 76.19
C LYS A 160 8.22 35.74 76.77
N ALA A 161 9.55 35.85 76.76
CA ALA A 161 10.40 34.86 77.41
C ALA A 161 10.32 34.92 78.94
N GLY A 162 10.55 33.78 79.59
CA GLY A 162 10.48 33.62 81.04
C GLY A 162 9.97 32.24 81.45
N SER A 163 9.87 32.00 82.76
CA SER A 163 9.14 30.86 83.31
C SER A 163 7.66 31.22 83.40
N THR A 164 6.79 30.36 82.86
CA THR A 164 5.33 30.51 82.87
C THR A 164 4.68 29.15 83.13
N THR A 165 3.34 29.10 83.16
CA THR A 165 2.58 27.86 83.29
C THR A 165 1.64 27.65 82.11
N ALA A 166 1.61 26.42 81.60
CA ALA A 166 0.54 25.97 80.72
C ALA A 166 -0.51 25.23 81.57
N THR A 167 -1.78 25.56 81.40
CA THR A 167 -2.89 24.88 82.09
C THR A 167 -3.51 23.87 81.14
N LEU A 168 -3.44 22.59 81.47
CA LEU A 168 -4.15 21.53 80.77
C LEU A 168 -5.40 21.16 81.56
N ARG A 169 -6.50 20.95 80.84
CA ARG A 169 -7.75 20.40 81.37
C ARG A 169 -8.02 19.04 80.76
N TYR A 170 -8.43 18.09 81.62
CA TYR A 170 -9.16 16.88 81.24
C TYR A 170 -10.66 17.11 81.40
N LYS A 171 -11.46 16.74 80.39
CA LYS A 171 -12.92 16.73 80.50
C LYS A 171 -13.52 15.48 79.84
N SER A 172 -14.35 14.75 80.58
CA SER A 172 -15.10 13.58 80.10
C SER A 172 -16.50 13.57 80.72
N GLY A 173 -17.52 13.81 79.90
CA GLY A 173 -18.88 14.06 80.39
C GLY A 173 -18.94 15.27 81.33
N GLU A 174 -19.52 15.07 82.51
CA GLU A 174 -19.61 16.07 83.59
C GLU A 174 -18.33 16.18 84.45
N VAL A 175 -17.37 15.25 84.28
CA VAL A 175 -16.11 15.24 85.05
C VAL A 175 -15.10 16.18 84.39
N GLU A 176 -14.62 17.17 85.14
CA GLU A 176 -13.64 18.18 84.69
C GLU A 176 -12.54 18.36 85.73
N TYR A 177 -11.28 18.17 85.32
CA TYR A 177 -10.09 18.35 86.14
C TYR A 177 -9.05 19.20 85.40
N SER A 178 -8.22 19.95 86.12
CA SER A 178 -7.12 20.73 85.52
C SER A 178 -5.81 20.55 86.28
N ALA A 179 -4.70 20.70 85.57
CA ALA A 179 -3.36 20.82 86.17
C ALA A 179 -2.54 21.90 85.43
N ALA A 180 -1.84 22.72 86.21
CA ALA A 180 -0.85 23.66 85.69
C ALA A 180 0.53 23.00 85.66
N ILE A 181 1.24 23.13 84.53
CA ILE A 181 2.60 22.63 84.34
C ILE A 181 3.58 23.78 84.11
N PRO A 182 4.75 23.79 84.77
CA PRO A 182 5.79 24.78 84.51
C PRO A 182 6.42 24.54 83.13
N VAL A 183 6.56 25.63 82.36
CA VAL A 183 7.17 25.67 81.03
C VAL A 183 8.05 26.92 80.91
N GLN A 184 9.13 26.83 80.13
CA GLN A 184 10.08 27.91 79.91
C GLN A 184 9.96 28.43 78.48
N VAL A 185 9.63 29.70 78.32
CA VAL A 185 9.63 30.40 77.03
C VAL A 185 10.99 31.08 76.87
N LEU A 186 11.62 30.90 75.71
CA LEU A 186 12.99 31.33 75.39
C LEU A 186 12.99 32.37 74.28
N GLU A 187 13.86 33.37 74.42
CA GLU A 187 14.15 34.31 73.33
C GLU A 187 14.85 33.59 72.15
N VAL A 188 14.52 34.02 70.93
CA VAL A 188 15.20 33.59 69.71
C VAL A 188 16.52 34.38 69.61
N ALA A 189 17.64 33.75 69.95
CA ALA A 189 18.96 34.38 69.90
C ALA A 189 19.58 34.35 68.48
N SER A 190 19.16 33.41 67.64
CA SER A 190 19.42 33.46 66.20
C SER A 190 18.36 32.68 65.42
N GLN A 191 18.06 33.19 64.22
CA GLN A 191 17.21 32.55 63.23
C GLN A 191 17.97 32.43 61.91
N LYS A 192 17.79 31.31 61.19
CA LYS A 192 18.26 31.13 59.82
C LYS A 192 17.14 30.59 58.96
N LEU A 193 16.85 31.28 57.86
CA LEU A 193 16.11 30.73 56.74
C LEU A 193 17.05 29.96 55.83
N THR A 194 16.63 28.78 55.40
CA THR A 194 17.17 28.05 54.24
C THR A 194 16.12 28.16 53.13
N PRO A 195 16.48 28.64 51.92
CA PRO A 195 15.53 28.72 50.80
C PRO A 195 15.09 27.32 50.33
N PRO A 196 14.03 27.23 49.50
CA PRO A 196 13.71 26.00 48.78
C PRO A 196 14.82 25.57 47.82
N ASN A 197 14.74 24.31 47.39
CA ASN A 197 15.67 23.72 46.42
C ASN A 197 15.51 24.34 45.02
N ASN A 198 14.27 24.66 44.60
CA ASN A 198 14.01 25.34 43.33
C ASN A 198 13.79 26.85 43.51
N LEU A 199 14.51 27.63 42.71
CA LEU A 199 14.46 29.11 42.65
C LEU A 199 14.19 29.63 41.23
N TYR A 200 13.81 28.75 40.29
CA TYR A 200 13.52 29.09 38.88
C TYR A 200 12.14 28.57 38.50
N TYR A 201 11.30 29.47 37.98
CA TYR A 201 9.90 29.22 37.69
C TYR A 201 9.53 29.81 36.32
N LYS A 202 8.40 29.34 35.77
CA LYS A 202 7.83 29.80 34.51
C LYS A 202 6.51 30.53 34.77
N SER A 203 6.22 31.55 33.97
CA SER A 203 5.05 32.44 34.15
C SER A 203 3.68 31.74 34.17
N HIS A 204 3.57 30.55 33.58
CA HIS A 204 2.34 29.74 33.60
C HIS A 204 2.12 28.96 34.91
N GLN A 205 3.12 28.90 35.79
CA GLN A 205 3.02 28.15 37.05
C GLN A 205 2.30 28.97 38.12
N THR A 206 1.56 28.29 39.01
CA THR A 206 0.73 28.95 40.04
C THR A 206 1.32 28.88 41.44
N GLU A 207 2.26 27.95 41.71
CA GLU A 207 2.78 27.67 43.04
C GLU A 207 4.32 27.54 43.08
N ILE A 208 4.91 27.86 44.23
CA ILE A 208 6.35 27.75 44.52
C ILE A 208 6.61 26.41 45.22
N ASP A 209 7.57 25.61 44.74
CA ASP A 209 8.01 24.40 45.45
C ASP A 209 8.77 24.79 46.72
N LEU A 210 8.29 24.32 47.88
CA LEU A 210 8.87 24.56 49.19
C LEU A 210 9.76 23.40 49.68
N ALA A 211 10.06 22.40 48.84
CA ALA A 211 11.01 21.34 49.18
C ALA A 211 12.37 21.91 49.61
N GLY A 212 12.85 21.49 50.78
CA GLY A 212 14.10 21.99 51.39
C GLY A 212 13.97 23.30 52.19
N ALA A 213 12.92 24.10 51.96
CA ALA A 213 12.73 25.38 52.64
C ALA A 213 12.49 25.17 54.15
N THR A 214 13.42 25.66 54.96
CA THR A 214 13.39 25.42 56.42
C THR A 214 13.85 26.62 57.24
N ILE A 215 13.12 26.90 58.30
CA ILE A 215 13.48 27.86 59.35
C ILE A 215 14.19 27.10 60.46
N THR A 216 15.37 27.57 60.87
CA THR A 216 16.08 27.09 62.06
C THR A 216 16.13 28.19 63.11
N LEU A 217 15.50 27.97 64.27
CA LEU A 217 15.54 28.86 65.43
C LEU A 217 16.47 28.30 66.51
N LYS A 218 17.22 29.17 67.21
CA LYS A 218 18.11 28.78 68.31
C LYS A 218 18.00 29.73 69.50
N SER A 219 18.04 29.16 70.71
CA SER A 219 18.19 29.93 71.95
C SER A 219 19.64 30.37 72.17
N ALA A 220 19.87 31.26 73.13
CA ALA A 220 21.22 31.55 73.61
C ALA A 220 21.81 30.34 74.36
N GLY A 221 23.14 30.24 74.41
CA GLY A 221 23.89 29.22 75.15
C GLY A 221 24.98 28.53 74.32
N THR A 222 25.60 27.51 74.90
CA THR A 222 26.55 26.61 74.24
C THR A 222 26.30 25.16 74.70
N GLY A 223 26.70 24.18 73.90
CA GLY A 223 26.51 22.76 74.23
C GLY A 223 25.03 22.33 74.28
N SER A 224 24.70 21.44 75.23
CA SER A 224 23.40 20.76 75.34
C SER A 224 22.22 21.65 75.77
N ASP A 225 22.48 22.85 76.29
CA ASP A 225 21.42 23.72 76.82
C ASP A 225 20.68 24.52 75.73
N VAL A 226 21.26 24.60 74.53
CA VAL A 226 20.72 25.32 73.38
C VAL A 226 19.54 24.56 72.77
N LEU A 227 18.34 25.11 72.91
CA LEU A 227 17.20 24.64 72.12
C LEU A 227 17.44 25.00 70.65
N THR A 228 17.33 24.02 69.76
CA THR A 228 17.31 24.23 68.30
C THR A 228 16.01 23.66 67.75
N ARG A 229 15.19 24.49 67.11
CA ARG A 229 13.98 24.08 66.39
C ARG A 229 14.26 24.15 64.89
N ARG A 230 13.83 23.12 64.13
CA ARG A 230 13.60 23.22 62.69
C ARG A 230 12.09 23.23 62.41
N ILE A 231 11.67 24.08 61.50
CA ILE A 231 10.30 24.22 60.99
C ILE A 231 10.39 24.17 59.45
N THR A 232 9.56 23.37 58.81
CA THR A 232 9.39 23.39 57.35
C THR A 232 8.57 24.63 56.97
N VAL A 233 8.96 25.34 55.92
CA VAL A 233 8.17 26.48 55.42
C VAL A 233 6.93 25.96 54.70
N THR A 234 5.78 26.58 54.95
CA THR A 234 4.49 26.29 54.28
C THR A 234 3.99 27.54 53.56
N ALA A 235 3.04 27.38 52.63
CA ALA A 235 2.59 28.46 51.75
C ALA A 235 2.01 29.68 52.50
N ASP A 236 1.34 29.44 53.64
CA ASP A 236 0.80 30.48 54.54
C ASP A 236 1.87 31.31 55.27
N MET A 237 3.13 30.85 55.28
CA MET A 237 4.26 31.61 55.82
C MET A 237 4.81 32.65 54.83
N LEU A 238 4.44 32.58 53.55
CA LEU A 238 4.97 33.43 52.48
C LEU A 238 4.23 34.78 52.41
N SER A 239 4.93 35.81 51.95
CA SER A 239 4.28 36.99 51.37
C SER A 239 3.58 36.63 50.07
N ALA A 240 2.46 37.31 49.77
CA ALA A 240 1.82 37.24 48.46
C ALA A 240 2.84 37.46 47.32
N TYR A 241 2.71 36.68 46.26
CA TYR A 241 3.52 36.68 45.05
C TYR A 241 2.62 36.44 43.84
N ASP A 242 3.12 36.73 42.66
CA ASP A 242 2.44 36.52 41.39
C ASP A 242 3.50 36.11 40.35
N LEU A 243 3.37 34.90 39.80
CA LEU A 243 4.29 34.38 38.78
C LEU A 243 3.89 34.85 37.36
N SER A 244 2.63 35.25 37.15
CA SER A 244 2.14 35.81 35.88
C SER A 244 2.61 37.25 35.64
N ALA A 245 3.16 37.91 36.67
CA ALA A 245 3.76 39.25 36.58
C ALA A 245 5.00 39.31 35.65
N ALA A 246 5.61 38.18 35.32
CA ALA A 246 6.61 38.10 34.26
C ALA A 246 5.92 38.14 32.89
N THR A 247 6.01 39.26 32.19
CA THR A 247 5.49 39.45 30.80
C THR A 247 6.57 39.16 29.75
N ILE A 248 6.24 39.29 28.45
CA ILE A 248 7.18 39.07 27.33
C ILE A 248 8.52 39.83 27.40
N ALA A 249 8.60 40.92 28.17
CA ALA A 249 9.88 41.59 28.46
C ALA A 249 10.89 40.72 29.23
N TYR A 250 10.42 39.61 29.83
CA TYR A 250 11.17 38.66 30.64
C TYR A 250 11.26 37.25 30.01
N ILE A 251 11.13 37.16 28.68
CA ILE A 251 11.20 35.88 27.95
C ILE A 251 12.61 35.29 27.95
N ASP A 252 13.63 36.12 27.67
CA ASP A 252 15.03 35.70 27.63
C ASP A 252 15.79 36.04 28.95
N ASP A 253 15.38 37.10 29.68
CA ASP A 253 15.92 37.50 31.00
C ASP A 253 14.85 37.39 32.11
N PRO A 254 15.04 36.64 33.21
CA PRO A 254 13.99 36.43 34.22
C PRO A 254 13.65 37.66 35.08
N LEU A 255 12.39 37.71 35.52
CA LEU A 255 11.92 38.60 36.58
C LEU A 255 12.35 38.07 37.97
N GLU A 256 13.12 38.85 38.73
CA GLU A 256 13.43 38.54 40.14
C GLU A 256 12.27 38.93 41.08
N LEU A 257 11.65 37.95 41.76
CA LEU A 257 10.62 38.19 42.78
C LEU A 257 11.14 37.92 44.21
N PRO A 258 11.01 38.88 45.15
CA PRO A 258 11.50 38.74 46.53
C PRO A 258 10.45 38.13 47.47
N ILE A 259 10.51 36.81 47.70
CA ILE A 259 9.63 36.10 48.62
C ILE A 259 10.07 36.34 50.07
N THR A 260 9.17 36.85 50.92
CA THR A 260 9.39 37.01 52.37
C THR A 260 8.76 35.87 53.14
N VAL A 261 9.49 35.32 54.12
CA VAL A 261 8.99 34.25 55.00
C VAL A 261 8.77 34.78 56.41
N THR A 262 7.61 34.49 56.97
CA THR A 262 7.18 34.87 58.32
C THR A 262 6.84 33.66 59.18
N TYR A 263 7.03 33.77 60.50
CA TYR A 263 6.66 32.73 61.46
C TYR A 263 6.36 33.37 62.82
N GLY A 264 5.32 32.92 63.52
CA GLY A 264 4.91 33.51 64.81
C GLY A 264 4.57 35.01 64.74
N GLY A 265 4.16 35.51 63.56
CA GLY A 265 3.93 36.94 63.32
C GLY A 265 5.19 37.79 63.09
N GLN A 266 6.38 37.19 63.02
CA GLN A 266 7.65 37.89 62.79
C GLN A 266 8.26 37.55 61.43
N LYS A 267 8.96 38.50 60.81
CA LYS A 267 9.74 38.26 59.58
C LYS A 267 11.01 37.47 59.91
N ILE A 268 11.14 36.29 59.32
CA ILE A 268 12.31 35.42 59.50
C ILE A 268 13.41 35.74 58.50
N GLY A 269 13.04 36.03 57.26
CA GLY A 269 13.96 36.37 56.18
C GLY A 269 13.26 36.57 54.85
N SER A 270 14.05 36.60 53.77
CA SER A 270 13.57 36.59 52.39
C SER A 270 14.51 35.77 51.52
N PHE A 271 14.00 35.21 50.42
CA PHE A 271 14.79 34.70 49.30
C PHE A 271 14.28 35.32 48.00
N LYS A 272 15.03 35.17 46.90
CA LYS A 272 14.56 35.53 45.56
C LYS A 272 14.20 34.28 44.79
N ILE A 273 13.20 34.37 43.91
CA ILE A 273 12.99 33.45 42.81
C ILE A 273 13.15 34.20 41.47
N ASN A 274 13.48 33.47 40.42
CA ASN A 274 13.59 33.96 39.05
C ASN A 274 12.39 33.41 38.27
N VAL A 275 11.67 34.26 37.56
CA VAL A 275 10.51 33.85 36.74
C VAL A 275 10.74 34.25 35.30
N ASN A 276 10.90 33.26 34.42
CA ASN A 276 10.94 33.47 32.97
C ASN A 276 9.50 33.51 32.43
N TYR A 277 9.23 34.44 31.51
CA TYR A 277 8.03 34.36 30.70
C TYR A 277 8.13 33.18 29.73
N SER A 278 7.14 32.31 29.76
CA SER A 278 7.16 31.03 29.06
C SER A 278 6.45 31.09 27.71
N ALA A 279 6.85 30.23 26.76
CA ALA A 279 6.13 30.12 25.49
C ALA A 279 4.67 29.64 25.66
N VAL A 280 4.34 28.97 26.77
CA VAL A 280 2.96 28.65 27.15
C VAL A 280 2.14 29.93 27.36
N SER A 281 2.65 30.87 28.18
CA SER A 281 2.00 32.17 28.38
C SER A 281 2.02 33.05 27.12
N LEU A 282 3.06 32.95 26.29
CA LEU A 282 3.07 33.63 24.99
C LEU A 282 1.94 33.15 24.06
N MET A 283 1.67 31.84 24.01
CA MET A 283 0.55 31.30 23.24
C MET A 283 -0.80 31.79 23.77
N GLN A 284 -0.97 31.81 25.10
CA GLN A 284 -2.19 32.30 25.77
C GLN A 284 -2.43 33.80 25.51
N ASP A 285 -1.42 34.64 25.70
CA ASP A 285 -1.51 36.08 25.46
C ASP A 285 -1.80 36.39 23.97
N ARG A 286 -1.18 35.66 23.03
CA ARG A 286 -1.48 35.83 21.60
C ARG A 286 -2.86 35.31 21.22
N ALA A 287 -3.36 34.24 21.83
CA ALA A 287 -4.73 33.78 21.62
C ALA A 287 -5.75 34.84 22.09
N GLU A 288 -5.54 35.44 23.27
CA GLU A 288 -6.37 36.52 23.82
C GLU A 288 -6.38 37.77 22.92
N GLU A 289 -5.24 38.14 22.32
CA GLU A 289 -5.15 39.22 21.33
C GLU A 289 -5.84 38.89 20.00
N LEU A 290 -5.73 37.64 19.52
CA LEU A 290 -6.12 37.23 18.17
C LEU A 290 -7.55 36.67 18.08
N LYS A 291 -8.21 36.30 19.18
CA LYS A 291 -9.57 35.71 19.22
C LYS A 291 -10.69 36.55 18.59
N SER A 292 -10.42 37.81 18.24
CA SER A 292 -11.35 38.69 17.54
C SER A 292 -11.34 38.51 16.01
N LEU A 293 -10.39 37.71 15.48
CA LEU A 293 -10.33 37.34 14.07
C LEU A 293 -11.27 36.16 13.79
N ASP A 294 -12.30 36.41 12.99
CA ASP A 294 -13.27 35.40 12.57
C ASP A 294 -12.75 34.61 11.35
N PHE A 295 -12.57 33.31 11.53
CA PHE A 295 -12.16 32.35 10.50
C PHE A 295 -13.32 31.44 10.02
N THR A 296 -14.58 31.74 10.38
CA THR A 296 -15.73 30.91 9.97
C THR A 296 -16.10 31.07 8.49
N SER A 297 -15.83 32.24 7.93
CA SER A 297 -16.34 32.67 6.61
C SER A 297 -15.22 32.95 5.59
N GLY A 298 -14.02 32.40 5.82
CA GLY A 298 -12.80 32.68 5.05
C GLY A 298 -11.62 33.07 5.95
N ILE A 299 -10.45 33.29 5.34
CA ILE A 299 -9.29 33.87 6.04
C ILE A 299 -9.53 35.38 6.21
N PRO A 300 -9.56 35.93 7.44
CA PRO A 300 -9.75 37.36 7.67
C PRO A 300 -8.49 38.17 7.35
N ALA A 301 -8.63 39.49 7.22
CA ALA A 301 -7.50 40.39 7.00
C ALA A 301 -6.57 40.46 8.23
N ILE A 302 -5.45 39.75 8.18
CA ILE A 302 -4.42 39.73 9.22
C ILE A 302 -3.47 40.93 9.02
N THR A 303 -3.29 41.77 10.04
CA THR A 303 -2.27 42.84 9.98
C THR A 303 -0.86 42.28 10.18
N PRO A 304 0.19 42.91 9.62
CA PRO A 304 1.58 42.45 9.81
C PRO A 304 2.01 42.30 11.28
N ALA A 305 1.46 43.12 12.19
CA ALA A 305 1.71 43.02 13.63
C ALA A 305 1.09 41.75 14.24
N GLN A 306 -0.16 41.42 13.89
CA GLN A 306 -0.83 40.18 14.32
C GLN A 306 -0.15 38.94 13.74
N GLY A 307 0.18 38.98 12.45
CA GLY A 307 0.86 37.90 11.75
C GLY A 307 2.25 37.59 12.32
N ALA A 308 3.10 38.60 12.48
CA ALA A 308 4.43 38.44 13.07
C ALA A 308 4.37 37.99 14.55
N ALA A 309 3.38 38.46 15.31
CA ALA A 309 3.15 38.01 16.69
C ALA A 309 2.76 36.52 16.76
N ALA A 310 1.89 36.06 15.86
CA ALA A 310 1.51 34.65 15.75
C ALA A 310 2.67 33.75 15.29
N MET A 311 3.44 34.18 14.27
CA MET A 311 4.65 33.47 13.83
C MET A 311 5.67 33.32 14.96
N SER A 312 5.96 34.40 15.70
CA SER A 312 6.92 34.37 16.79
C SER A 312 6.47 33.49 17.96
N ALA A 313 5.16 33.46 18.25
CA ALA A 313 4.58 32.54 19.22
C ALA A 313 4.74 31.07 18.77
N MET A 314 4.43 30.74 17.51
CA MET A 314 4.63 29.38 16.98
C MET A 314 6.10 28.96 16.96
N GLN A 315 7.02 29.85 16.56
CA GLN A 315 8.48 29.58 16.62
C GLN A 315 8.94 29.21 18.03
N ARG A 316 8.48 29.93 19.06
CA ARG A 316 8.79 29.60 20.47
C ARG A 316 8.02 28.35 20.95
N TYR A 317 6.80 28.10 20.49
CA TYR A 317 6.02 26.89 20.81
C TYR A 317 6.72 25.61 20.34
N PHE A 318 7.34 25.61 19.15
CA PHE A 318 8.10 24.44 18.68
C PHE A 318 9.40 24.18 19.46
N THR A 319 9.82 25.08 20.37
CA THR A 319 10.92 24.84 21.33
C THR A 319 10.46 24.24 22.66
N LEU A 320 9.14 24.08 22.88
CA LEU A 320 8.61 23.45 24.09
C LEU A 320 8.80 21.92 24.07
N ALA A 321 9.07 21.35 25.24
CA ALA A 321 8.96 19.92 25.47
C ALA A 321 7.49 19.46 25.38
N ALA A 322 7.25 18.17 25.12
CA ALA A 322 5.92 17.64 24.84
C ALA A 322 4.93 17.84 26.02
N ASP A 323 5.40 17.67 27.25
CA ASP A 323 4.65 17.94 28.48
C ASP A 323 4.30 19.43 28.65
N GLU A 324 5.17 20.34 28.23
CA GLU A 324 4.86 21.77 28.23
C GLU A 324 3.90 22.17 27.09
N LYS A 325 3.90 21.45 25.97
CA LYS A 325 2.91 21.64 24.89
C LYS A 325 1.50 21.25 25.32
N GLU A 326 1.33 20.32 26.26
CA GLU A 326 0.03 19.97 26.84
C GLU A 326 -0.56 21.09 27.72
N LEU A 327 0.27 22.02 28.22
CA LEU A 327 -0.18 23.14 29.06
C LEU A 327 -0.83 24.29 28.27
N VAL A 328 -0.73 24.30 26.93
CA VAL A 328 -1.39 25.28 26.07
C VAL A 328 -2.79 24.75 25.66
N PRO A 329 -3.88 25.47 25.95
CA PRO A 329 -5.24 25.08 25.56
C PRO A 329 -5.38 24.83 24.05
N ALA A 330 -6.20 23.84 23.67
CA ALA A 330 -6.43 23.49 22.27
C ALA A 330 -7.09 24.64 21.47
N GLU A 331 -7.91 25.45 22.12
CA GLU A 331 -8.52 26.66 21.55
C GLU A 331 -7.47 27.75 21.26
N ASP A 332 -6.54 27.99 22.20
CA ASP A 332 -5.44 28.93 22.01
C ASP A 332 -4.50 28.50 20.87
N LYS A 333 -4.16 27.20 20.81
CA LYS A 333 -3.42 26.62 19.69
C LYS A 333 -4.14 26.89 18.38
N ALA A 334 -5.44 26.63 18.29
CA ALA A 334 -6.21 26.84 17.07
C ALA A 334 -6.23 28.31 16.62
N ILE A 335 -6.39 29.26 17.54
CA ILE A 335 -6.38 30.70 17.22
C ILE A 335 -5.01 31.12 16.66
N VAL A 336 -3.92 30.79 17.36
CA VAL A 336 -2.57 31.21 16.96
C VAL A 336 -2.10 30.49 15.69
N VAL A 337 -2.36 29.18 15.56
CA VAL A 337 -2.00 28.38 14.37
C VAL A 337 -2.68 28.90 13.12
N ARG A 338 -3.97 29.25 13.16
CA ARG A 338 -4.69 29.79 11.99
C ARG A 338 -4.06 31.07 11.45
N VAL A 339 -3.75 32.01 12.35
CA VAL A 339 -3.12 33.30 11.99
C VAL A 339 -1.69 33.10 11.50
N ALA A 340 -0.90 32.27 12.19
CA ALA A 340 0.48 31.96 11.79
C ALA A 340 0.54 31.27 10.43
N SER A 341 -0.34 30.30 10.17
CA SER A 341 -0.42 29.57 8.89
C SER A 341 -0.70 30.52 7.74
N ALA A 342 -1.79 31.28 7.82
CA ALA A 342 -2.22 32.17 6.74
C ALA A 342 -1.20 33.29 6.44
N TYR A 343 -0.66 33.92 7.48
CA TYR A 343 0.30 35.02 7.30
C TYR A 343 1.69 34.54 6.85
N CYS A 344 2.21 33.45 7.44
CA CYS A 344 3.50 32.91 7.02
C CYS A 344 3.42 32.27 5.63
N LYS A 345 2.29 31.66 5.23
CA LYS A 345 2.09 31.14 3.87
C LYS A 345 2.14 32.26 2.84
N GLY A 346 1.48 33.41 3.09
CA GLY A 346 1.57 34.57 2.21
C GLY A 346 3.00 35.10 2.03
N LEU A 347 3.77 35.23 3.12
CA LEU A 347 5.18 35.64 3.03
C LEU A 347 6.06 34.59 2.33
N TRP A 348 5.75 33.31 2.50
CA TRP A 348 6.43 32.21 1.81
C TRP A 348 6.09 32.18 0.31
N ASP A 349 4.86 32.49 -0.06
CA ASP A 349 4.43 32.62 -1.46
C ASP A 349 5.13 33.82 -2.13
N ASP A 350 5.21 34.97 -1.47
CA ASP A 350 5.94 36.15 -1.98
C ASP A 350 7.45 35.85 -2.20
N GLU A 351 8.12 35.18 -1.25
CA GLU A 351 9.52 34.76 -1.39
C GLU A 351 9.69 33.69 -2.50
N THR A 352 8.81 32.69 -2.57
CA THR A 352 8.87 31.61 -3.59
C THR A 352 8.67 32.19 -5.00
N ASN A 353 7.70 33.08 -5.18
CA ASN A 353 7.46 33.76 -6.46
C ASN A 353 8.67 34.57 -6.94
N ALA A 354 9.54 35.04 -6.04
CA ALA A 354 10.77 35.74 -6.40
C ALA A 354 11.83 34.85 -7.08
N PHE A 355 11.71 33.52 -6.96
CA PHE A 355 12.60 32.52 -7.58
C PHE A 355 12.04 31.90 -8.89
N SER A 356 10.81 32.22 -9.29
CA SER A 356 10.10 31.68 -10.48
C SER A 356 10.85 31.75 -11.82
N ARG A 357 11.91 32.57 -11.92
CA ARG A 357 12.79 32.69 -13.10
C ARG A 357 14.02 31.77 -13.07
N THR A 358 14.15 30.98 -12.00
CA THR A 358 15.23 30.04 -11.76
C THR A 358 14.65 28.65 -11.59
N PHE A 359 13.59 28.50 -10.78
CA PHE A 359 12.81 27.26 -10.65
C PHE A 359 11.34 27.56 -10.32
N GLU A 360 10.47 26.62 -10.69
CA GLU A 360 9.07 26.55 -10.31
C GLU A 360 8.77 25.13 -9.80
N VAL A 361 7.61 24.93 -9.17
CA VAL A 361 7.12 23.60 -8.80
C VAL A 361 5.79 23.40 -9.50
N GLU A 362 5.81 22.58 -10.53
CA GLU A 362 4.59 22.25 -11.26
C GLU A 362 3.83 21.16 -10.51
N VAL A 363 2.51 21.20 -10.60
CA VAL A 363 1.63 20.32 -9.85
C VAL A 363 0.57 19.77 -10.78
N SER A 364 0.62 18.46 -10.99
CA SER A 364 -0.42 17.67 -11.65
C SER A 364 -1.28 16.93 -10.62
N GLU A 365 -2.52 16.62 -10.99
CA GLU A 365 -3.42 15.79 -10.21
C GLU A 365 -3.97 14.69 -11.14
N VAL A 366 -3.64 13.43 -10.83
CA VAL A 366 -3.96 12.24 -11.64
C VAL A 366 -4.63 11.24 -10.70
N GLU A 367 -5.84 10.81 -11.03
CA GLU A 367 -6.70 9.95 -10.19
C GLU A 367 -6.94 10.47 -8.75
N GLY A 368 -6.81 11.79 -8.54
CA GLY A 368 -6.88 12.41 -7.20
C GLY A 368 -5.61 12.23 -6.35
N GLN A 369 -4.55 11.65 -6.91
CA GLN A 369 -3.18 11.75 -6.38
C GLN A 369 -2.49 12.98 -6.97
N ARG A 370 -1.85 13.77 -6.10
CA ARG A 370 -1.24 15.05 -6.44
C ARG A 370 0.28 14.93 -6.47
N PHE A 371 0.86 15.10 -7.64
CA PHE A 371 2.30 15.04 -7.87
C PHE A 371 2.88 16.47 -7.85
N GLU A 372 4.12 16.61 -7.37
CA GLU A 372 4.83 17.89 -7.31
C GLU A 372 6.20 17.72 -7.98
N GLU A 373 6.42 18.40 -9.10
CA GLU A 373 7.60 18.26 -9.96
C GLU A 373 8.49 19.51 -9.89
N LEU A 374 9.81 19.31 -9.69
CA LEU A 374 10.77 20.41 -9.73
C LEU A 374 11.14 20.73 -11.17
N VAL A 375 10.73 21.90 -11.66
CA VAL A 375 11.04 22.34 -13.02
C VAL A 375 11.91 23.60 -12.96
N MET A 376 13.14 23.50 -13.43
CA MET A 376 14.04 24.63 -13.59
C MET A 376 13.58 25.51 -14.77
N LYS A 377 13.54 26.82 -14.57
CA LYS A 377 13.07 27.83 -15.56
C LYS A 377 14.16 28.83 -15.93
N SER A 378 15.43 28.49 -15.65
CA SER A 378 16.57 29.38 -15.71
C SER A 378 17.05 29.68 -17.13
N THR A 379 16.55 30.77 -17.70
CA THR A 379 17.03 31.31 -18.99
C THR A 379 18.18 32.32 -18.85
N ASN A 380 18.70 32.56 -17.63
CA ASN A 380 19.79 33.53 -17.43
C ASN A 380 20.75 33.16 -16.28
N ILE A 381 21.98 32.80 -16.65
CA ILE A 381 23.03 32.34 -15.73
C ILE A 381 23.38 33.37 -14.63
N GLU A 382 23.38 34.68 -14.93
CA GLU A 382 23.71 35.72 -13.93
C GLU A 382 22.54 35.97 -12.97
N HIS A 383 21.30 35.79 -13.40
CA HIS A 383 20.14 35.83 -12.50
C HIS A 383 20.17 34.66 -11.52
N SER A 384 20.35 33.43 -12.02
CA SER A 384 20.35 32.26 -11.14
C SER A 384 21.56 32.20 -10.21
N LYS A 385 22.71 32.81 -10.56
CA LYS A 385 23.83 33.01 -9.61
C LYS A 385 23.43 33.89 -8.42
N LEU A 386 22.67 34.97 -8.68
CA LEU A 386 22.15 35.83 -7.61
C LEU A 386 21.15 35.09 -6.72
N ASP A 387 20.33 34.21 -7.30
CA ASP A 387 19.37 33.38 -6.57
C ASP A 387 20.05 32.27 -5.77
N TYR A 388 21.06 31.60 -6.32
CA TYR A 388 21.93 30.65 -5.61
C TYR A 388 22.53 31.32 -4.37
N THR A 389 23.10 32.53 -4.51
CA THR A 389 23.65 33.30 -3.39
C THR A 389 22.59 33.80 -2.39
N LYS A 390 21.28 33.73 -2.68
CA LYS A 390 20.22 33.87 -1.65
C LYS A 390 19.98 32.53 -0.95
N LEU A 391 19.91 31.44 -1.71
CA LEU A 391 19.38 30.14 -1.29
C LEU A 391 20.42 29.23 -0.61
N GLU A 392 21.72 29.40 -0.91
CA GLU A 392 22.85 28.70 -0.25
C GLU A 392 22.93 28.97 1.26
N LYS A 393 22.34 30.08 1.71
CA LYS A 393 22.45 30.58 3.07
C LYS A 393 21.66 29.68 4.05
N PRO A 394 22.27 29.21 5.15
CA PRO A 394 21.55 28.46 6.19
C PRO A 394 20.39 29.25 6.82
N ASP A 395 20.46 30.58 6.79
CA ASP A 395 19.46 31.53 7.28
C ASP A 395 18.64 32.19 6.14
N ALA A 396 18.56 31.55 4.96
CA ALA A 396 17.70 32.00 3.87
C ALA A 396 16.23 32.08 4.32
N VAL A 397 15.60 33.23 4.11
CA VAL A 397 14.25 33.58 4.61
C VAL A 397 13.21 32.53 4.25
N ILE A 398 13.20 32.10 2.98
CA ILE A 398 12.33 31.03 2.46
C ILE A 398 12.50 29.69 3.20
N LYS A 399 13.73 29.31 3.60
CA LYS A 399 13.99 28.07 4.34
C LYS A 399 13.44 28.14 5.77
N GLU A 400 13.57 29.28 6.46
CA GLU A 400 12.98 29.47 7.80
C GLU A 400 11.44 29.55 7.75
N TYR A 401 10.86 30.12 6.70
CA TYR A 401 9.40 30.10 6.49
C TYR A 401 8.89 28.67 6.21
N SER A 402 9.51 27.93 5.28
CA SER A 402 9.20 26.51 5.03
C SER A 402 9.27 25.68 6.32
N LYS A 403 10.36 25.80 7.07
CA LYS A 403 10.58 25.10 8.34
C LYS A 403 9.51 25.39 9.39
N LEU A 404 9.04 26.64 9.50
CA LEU A 404 7.93 26.98 10.40
C LEU A 404 6.61 26.37 9.92
N LEU A 405 6.30 26.50 8.64
CA LEU A 405 5.05 26.03 8.04
C LEU A 405 4.96 24.50 7.99
N VAL A 406 6.05 23.79 7.73
CA VAL A 406 6.10 22.31 7.77
C VAL A 406 5.93 21.80 9.20
N ASN A 407 6.54 22.44 10.20
CA ASN A 407 6.26 22.11 11.61
C ASN A 407 4.78 22.33 11.98
N ILE A 408 4.14 23.38 11.42
CA ILE A 408 2.70 23.60 11.58
C ILE A 408 1.88 22.51 10.86
N LYS A 409 2.21 22.20 9.60
CA LYS A 409 1.57 21.14 8.80
C LYS A 409 1.60 19.80 9.55
N ASN A 410 2.75 19.44 10.10
CA ASN A 410 2.98 18.13 10.71
C ASN A 410 2.36 17.99 12.12
N GLU A 411 2.29 19.05 12.93
CA GLU A 411 1.65 18.98 14.26
C GLU A 411 0.15 19.32 14.26
N PHE A 412 -0.33 20.07 13.25
CA PHE A 412 -1.70 20.60 13.20
C PHE A 412 -2.47 20.28 11.92
N SER A 413 -2.09 19.25 11.15
CA SER A 413 -2.71 18.89 9.86
C SER A 413 -4.24 18.88 9.90
N ASP A 414 -4.85 18.18 10.87
CA ASP A 414 -6.31 18.05 11.02
C ASP A 414 -7.04 19.30 11.53
N LEU A 415 -6.32 20.37 11.88
CA LEU A 415 -6.90 21.57 12.45
C LEU A 415 -7.66 22.35 11.36
N VAL A 416 -8.97 22.54 11.54
CA VAL A 416 -9.80 23.33 10.62
C VAL A 416 -9.30 24.78 10.57
N LEU A 417 -8.82 25.22 9.40
CA LEU A 417 -8.36 26.59 9.16
C LEU A 417 -9.54 27.55 8.98
N THR A 418 -10.45 27.22 8.05
CA THR A 418 -11.65 28.00 7.72
C THR A 418 -12.67 27.14 6.99
N GLY A 419 -13.97 27.27 7.32
CA GLY A 419 -15.02 26.41 6.76
C GLY A 419 -14.71 24.93 7.02
N ASP A 420 -14.68 24.12 5.96
CA ASP A 420 -14.27 22.71 6.02
C ASP A 420 -12.76 22.50 5.70
N LYS A 421 -12.03 23.53 5.28
CA LYS A 421 -10.61 23.42 4.87
C LYS A 421 -9.69 23.31 6.08
N LYS A 422 -8.82 22.31 6.10
CA LYS A 422 -7.82 22.09 7.16
C LYS A 422 -6.52 22.85 6.92
N VAL A 423 -5.69 22.93 7.96
CA VAL A 423 -4.32 23.45 7.90
C VAL A 423 -3.43 22.56 7.03
N GLY A 424 -3.60 21.24 7.07
CA GLY A 424 -2.89 20.29 6.20
C GLY A 424 -3.09 20.63 4.72
N ASP A 425 -4.33 20.61 4.25
CA ASP A 425 -4.70 20.93 2.85
C ASP A 425 -4.40 22.40 2.44
N TYR A 426 -4.25 23.32 3.40
CA TYR A 426 -3.82 24.70 3.11
C TYR A 426 -2.31 24.86 2.98
N LEU A 427 -1.53 24.09 3.75
CA LEU A 427 -0.07 24.12 3.75
C LEU A 427 0.55 22.99 2.92
N TYR A 428 -0.24 22.19 2.21
CA TYR A 428 0.22 21.06 1.40
C TYR A 428 1.42 21.45 0.54
N THR A 429 1.24 22.50 -0.29
CA THR A 429 2.18 23.04 -1.28
C THR A 429 3.42 23.73 -0.70
N VAL A 430 3.68 23.59 0.60
CA VAL A 430 4.88 24.17 1.23
C VAL A 430 5.99 23.13 1.22
N TYR A 431 7.00 23.40 0.39
CA TYR A 431 8.16 22.52 0.21
C TYR A 431 8.99 22.44 1.49
N GLU A 432 9.53 21.24 1.78
CA GLU A 432 10.47 21.05 2.88
C GLU A 432 11.85 21.65 2.55
N THR A 433 12.67 21.93 3.57
CA THR A 433 13.93 22.66 3.35
C THR A 433 14.92 21.94 2.43
N GLY A 434 14.88 20.60 2.39
CA GLY A 434 15.72 19.78 1.51
C GLY A 434 15.38 19.94 0.02
N TYR A 435 14.18 20.42 -0.32
CA TYR A 435 13.78 20.70 -1.70
C TYR A 435 14.66 21.79 -2.33
N PHE A 436 14.93 22.85 -1.57
CA PHE A 436 15.85 23.91 -1.96
C PHE A 436 17.32 23.43 -2.03
N ASP A 437 17.67 22.37 -1.31
CA ASP A 437 19.00 21.76 -1.42
C ASP A 437 19.11 20.90 -2.69
N THR A 438 18.00 20.38 -3.24
CA THR A 438 17.93 19.84 -4.60
C THR A 438 18.07 20.93 -5.66
N VAL A 439 17.37 22.07 -5.52
CA VAL A 439 17.53 23.24 -6.41
C VAL A 439 19.00 23.69 -6.49
N LEU A 440 19.72 23.71 -5.36
CA LEU A 440 21.13 24.06 -5.33
C LEU A 440 22.00 23.04 -6.10
N LYS A 441 21.78 21.72 -5.93
CA LYS A 441 22.48 20.68 -6.70
C LYS A 441 22.22 20.80 -8.20
N ASN A 442 20.96 21.03 -8.59
CA ASN A 442 20.58 21.20 -9.99
C ASN A 442 21.31 22.40 -10.61
N LEU A 443 21.39 23.53 -9.87
CA LEU A 443 22.17 24.69 -10.30
C LEU A 443 23.68 24.41 -10.37
N ASP A 444 24.26 23.69 -9.41
CA ASP A 444 25.69 23.31 -9.44
C ASP A 444 26.00 22.43 -10.66
N PHE A 445 25.18 21.41 -10.94
CA PHE A 445 25.26 20.58 -12.15
C PHE A 445 25.18 21.44 -13.43
N MET A 446 24.17 22.31 -13.54
CA MET A 446 24.00 23.22 -14.69
C MET A 446 25.21 24.15 -14.87
N TYR A 447 25.80 24.66 -13.77
CA TYR A 447 27.00 25.50 -13.83
C TYR A 447 28.24 24.72 -14.29
N ASP A 448 28.43 23.47 -13.84
CA ASP A 448 29.57 22.65 -14.29
C ASP A 448 29.41 22.19 -15.74
N PHE A 449 28.20 21.80 -16.16
CA PHE A 449 27.90 21.46 -17.55
C PHE A 449 28.13 22.65 -18.50
N PHE A 450 27.66 23.86 -18.13
CA PHE A 450 27.91 25.09 -18.89
C PHE A 450 29.40 25.47 -18.98
N LYS A 451 30.23 25.12 -17.98
CA LYS A 451 31.70 25.35 -18.05
C LYS A 451 32.38 24.45 -19.08
N VAL A 452 31.81 23.27 -19.36
CA VAL A 452 32.33 22.34 -20.38
C VAL A 452 31.89 22.72 -21.79
N LEU A 453 30.64 23.18 -21.96
CA LEU A 453 30.01 23.47 -23.26
C LEU A 453 29.77 24.98 -23.61
N PRO A 454 30.62 25.95 -23.24
CA PRO A 454 30.40 27.35 -23.63
C PRO A 454 30.56 27.55 -25.15
N VAL A 455 29.93 28.62 -25.66
CA VAL A 455 29.78 28.92 -27.10
C VAL A 455 31.12 29.05 -27.86
N ASP A 456 32.22 29.36 -27.16
CA ASP A 456 33.56 29.45 -27.74
C ASP A 456 34.30 28.10 -27.86
N ARG A 457 33.81 27.05 -27.18
CA ARG A 457 34.28 25.66 -27.35
C ARG A 457 33.42 24.88 -28.33
N LEU A 458 32.11 25.11 -28.32
CA LEU A 458 31.11 24.45 -29.16
C LEU A 458 30.09 25.51 -29.61
N PRO A 459 29.97 25.83 -30.91
CA PRO A 459 29.10 26.90 -31.37
C PRO A 459 27.62 26.47 -31.40
N VAL A 460 26.73 27.47 -31.41
CA VAL A 460 25.28 27.25 -31.54
C VAL A 460 24.89 26.78 -32.96
N ASP A 461 25.64 27.17 -34.00
CA ASP A 461 25.37 26.82 -35.41
C ASP A 461 26.05 25.51 -35.88
N TRP A 462 26.20 24.54 -34.97
CA TRP A 462 26.66 23.18 -35.31
C TRP A 462 25.78 22.50 -36.39
N THR A 463 26.36 21.56 -37.14
CA THR A 463 25.66 20.79 -38.19
C THR A 463 26.07 19.32 -38.18
N GLU A 464 25.24 18.48 -38.78
CA GLU A 464 25.49 17.04 -38.97
C GLU A 464 26.86 16.73 -39.63
N GLU A 465 27.38 17.63 -40.47
CA GLU A 465 28.72 17.49 -41.08
C GLU A 465 29.85 18.01 -40.19
N ASN A 466 29.61 19.07 -39.41
CA ASN A 466 30.68 19.78 -38.69
C ASN A 466 30.86 19.29 -37.24
N ILE A 467 29.89 18.59 -36.66
CA ILE A 467 29.87 18.24 -35.24
C ILE A 467 31.07 17.37 -34.82
N VAL A 468 31.54 16.47 -35.70
CA VAL A 468 32.69 15.60 -35.44
C VAL A 468 34.01 16.35 -35.17
N ASN A 469 34.11 17.62 -35.55
CA ASN A 469 35.29 18.46 -35.26
C ASN A 469 35.37 18.89 -33.79
N TYR A 470 34.28 18.75 -33.02
CA TYR A 470 34.20 19.14 -31.61
C TYR A 470 34.34 17.96 -30.64
N ARG A 471 34.81 16.80 -31.15
CA ARG A 471 34.95 15.53 -30.40
C ARG A 471 35.47 15.68 -28.98
N ASP A 472 36.56 16.42 -28.76
CA ASP A 472 37.17 16.53 -27.43
C ASP A 472 36.23 17.23 -26.43
N VAL A 473 35.48 18.23 -26.87
CA VAL A 473 34.49 18.97 -26.08
C VAL A 473 33.25 18.11 -25.79
N ILE A 474 32.80 17.34 -26.78
CA ILE A 474 31.67 16.41 -26.68
C ILE A 474 32.02 15.26 -25.73
N ASN A 475 33.24 14.71 -25.82
CA ASN A 475 33.76 13.70 -24.90
C ASN A 475 33.92 14.23 -23.47
N GLU A 476 34.32 15.49 -23.26
CA GLU A 476 34.33 16.08 -21.91
C GLU A 476 32.92 16.27 -21.33
N SER A 477 31.89 16.39 -22.18
CA SER A 477 30.50 16.54 -21.75
C SER A 477 29.76 15.24 -21.48
N ILE A 478 30.29 14.08 -21.91
CA ILE A 478 29.60 12.78 -21.78
C ILE A 478 29.28 12.43 -20.32
N ASP A 479 30.18 12.75 -19.38
CA ASP A 479 30.04 12.35 -17.97
C ASP A 479 28.82 13.02 -17.31
N PHE A 480 28.35 14.16 -17.84
CA PHE A 480 27.12 14.84 -17.37
C PHE A 480 25.83 14.17 -17.85
N PHE A 481 25.91 13.29 -18.85
CA PHE A 481 24.81 12.46 -19.32
C PHE A 481 24.76 11.08 -18.63
N MET A 482 25.75 10.76 -17.80
CA MET A 482 25.99 9.43 -17.22
C MET A 482 25.74 9.32 -15.70
N ASP A 483 25.40 10.42 -15.02
CA ASP A 483 25.15 10.44 -13.58
C ASP A 483 23.72 9.94 -13.22
N GLU A 484 23.51 9.50 -11.98
CA GLU A 484 22.37 8.65 -11.62
C GLU A 484 20.98 9.33 -11.76
N LYS A 485 20.22 8.92 -12.80
CA LYS A 485 18.76 9.07 -12.92
C LYS A 485 18.20 10.51 -12.86
N LEU A 486 18.65 11.39 -13.75
CA LEU A 486 18.03 12.69 -13.98
C LEU A 486 17.14 12.71 -15.24
N TYR A 487 15.86 12.36 -15.07
CA TYR A 487 14.78 12.52 -16.07
C TYR A 487 14.35 14.00 -16.22
N ASN A 488 15.31 14.93 -16.22
CA ASN A 488 15.08 16.37 -16.10
C ASN A 488 15.55 17.10 -17.39
N LYS A 489 14.70 17.07 -18.43
CA LYS A 489 14.90 17.76 -19.74
C LYS A 489 15.18 19.26 -19.54
N ASP A 490 14.50 19.86 -18.56
CA ASP A 490 14.61 21.25 -18.13
C ASP A 490 16.03 21.71 -17.74
N LEU A 491 16.88 20.83 -17.21
CA LEU A 491 18.28 21.17 -16.87
C LEU A 491 19.11 21.46 -18.12
N TYR A 492 18.93 20.62 -19.14
CA TYR A 492 19.60 20.73 -20.42
C TYR A 492 19.04 21.91 -21.23
N ASP A 493 17.71 22.13 -21.19
CA ASP A 493 17.05 23.29 -21.80
C ASP A 493 17.56 24.61 -21.19
N CYS A 494 17.67 24.69 -19.86
CA CYS A 494 18.20 25.88 -19.17
C CYS A 494 19.65 26.18 -19.57
N VAL A 495 20.51 25.15 -19.69
CA VAL A 495 21.91 25.35 -20.11
C VAL A 495 22.01 25.73 -21.59
N SER A 496 21.14 25.20 -22.45
CA SER A 496 21.01 25.63 -23.86
C SER A 496 20.56 27.10 -23.95
N ALA A 497 19.58 27.50 -23.13
CA ALA A 497 19.16 28.90 -23.02
C ALA A 497 20.27 29.84 -22.50
N TRP A 498 21.15 29.37 -21.60
CA TRP A 498 22.33 30.13 -21.16
C TRP A 498 23.39 30.28 -22.26
N ARG A 499 23.54 29.30 -23.15
CA ARG A 499 24.39 29.40 -24.36
C ARG A 499 23.77 30.32 -25.42
N GLY A 500 22.45 30.43 -25.43
CA GLY A 500 21.70 31.16 -26.45
C GLY A 500 21.48 30.33 -27.72
N ASP A 501 21.34 29.00 -27.56
CA ASP A 501 20.85 28.13 -28.64
C ASP A 501 19.40 28.48 -29.02
N ALA A 502 18.97 28.00 -30.18
CA ALA A 502 17.56 28.00 -30.56
C ALA A 502 16.85 26.75 -30.02
N GLU A 503 15.52 26.77 -29.95
CA GLU A 503 14.69 25.65 -29.48
C GLU A 503 14.99 24.35 -30.26
N ASP A 504 15.22 24.45 -31.58
CA ASP A 504 15.52 23.33 -32.49
C ASP A 504 16.96 22.73 -32.37
N LYS A 505 17.68 22.92 -31.26
CA LYS A 505 19.11 22.57 -31.13
C LYS A 505 19.50 22.00 -29.76
N TYR A 506 18.85 20.91 -29.39
CA TYR A 506 19.03 20.26 -28.09
C TYR A 506 20.40 19.57 -27.95
N ILE A 507 21.04 19.66 -26.78
CA ILE A 507 22.43 19.16 -26.59
C ILE A 507 22.51 17.62 -26.61
N PRO A 508 21.59 16.86 -26.00
CA PRO A 508 21.50 15.40 -26.23
C PRO A 508 21.27 14.99 -27.68
N GLU A 509 20.48 15.74 -28.47
CA GLU A 509 20.29 15.49 -29.90
C GLU A 509 21.60 15.72 -30.69
N MET A 510 22.32 16.79 -30.36
CA MET A 510 23.66 17.05 -30.90
C MET A 510 24.64 15.91 -30.56
N TYR A 511 24.62 15.38 -29.34
CA TYR A 511 25.46 14.26 -28.92
C TYR A 511 25.06 12.97 -29.66
N LEU A 512 23.76 12.67 -29.79
CA LEU A 512 23.24 11.56 -30.59
C LEU A 512 23.73 11.64 -32.06
N THR A 513 23.61 12.83 -32.66
CA THR A 513 24.10 13.13 -34.00
C THR A 513 25.61 12.93 -34.12
N TYR A 514 26.38 13.34 -33.11
CA TYR A 514 27.83 13.10 -33.05
C TYR A 514 28.14 11.60 -33.03
N CYS A 515 27.52 10.82 -32.14
CA CYS A 515 27.80 9.39 -32.02
C CYS A 515 27.39 8.61 -33.27
N TRP A 516 26.26 8.95 -33.88
CA TRP A 516 25.86 8.42 -35.19
C TRP A 516 26.90 8.69 -36.29
N LYS A 517 27.44 9.92 -36.35
CA LYS A 517 28.50 10.27 -37.31
C LYS A 517 29.89 9.71 -36.98
N ALA A 518 30.14 9.38 -35.71
CA ALA A 518 31.38 8.77 -35.23
C ALA A 518 31.36 7.23 -35.27
N ASP A 519 30.21 6.61 -35.58
CA ASP A 519 29.92 5.18 -35.46
C ASP A 519 30.07 4.63 -34.02
N ASP A 520 29.84 5.51 -33.03
CA ASP A 520 30.01 5.23 -31.60
C ASP A 520 28.71 4.67 -31.00
N ARG A 521 28.49 3.36 -31.20
CA ARG A 521 27.27 2.64 -30.76
C ARG A 521 27.11 2.63 -29.24
N ASP A 522 28.21 2.51 -28.50
CA ASP A 522 28.25 2.67 -27.05
C ASP A 522 27.80 4.09 -26.63
N GLY A 523 28.19 5.11 -27.38
CA GLY A 523 27.73 6.49 -27.19
C GLY A 523 26.23 6.65 -27.44
N ILE A 524 25.70 6.08 -28.53
CA ILE A 524 24.26 6.12 -28.85
C ILE A 524 23.42 5.50 -27.72
N ASN A 525 23.80 4.31 -27.26
CA ASN A 525 23.08 3.61 -26.18
C ASN A 525 23.11 4.36 -24.83
N LYS A 526 24.09 5.25 -24.60
CA LYS A 526 24.15 6.12 -23.41
C LYS A 526 23.24 7.33 -23.51
N VAL A 527 22.95 7.82 -24.72
CA VAL A 527 21.92 8.86 -24.92
C VAL A 527 20.53 8.29 -24.64
N ALA A 528 20.30 7.03 -25.00
CA ALA A 528 19.01 6.37 -24.88
C ALA A 528 18.42 6.45 -23.46
N THR A 529 19.28 6.36 -22.44
CA THR A 529 18.87 6.40 -21.03
C THR A 529 18.44 7.78 -20.52
N ILE A 530 18.58 8.85 -21.32
CA ILE A 530 18.26 10.24 -20.94
C ILE A 530 17.52 11.07 -22.00
N TYR A 531 17.45 10.61 -23.26
CA TYR A 531 16.81 11.32 -24.36
C TYR A 531 16.17 10.37 -25.36
N VAL A 532 14.83 10.39 -25.38
CA VAL A 532 13.99 9.88 -26.47
C VAL A 532 13.80 11.02 -27.47
N PRO A 533 14.13 10.84 -28.78
CA PRO A 533 13.87 11.87 -29.78
C PRO A 533 12.38 12.16 -29.92
N ASP A 534 11.99 13.40 -30.22
CA ASP A 534 10.56 13.79 -30.24
C ASP A 534 9.73 12.94 -31.25
N ASP A 535 10.34 12.46 -32.34
CA ASP A 535 9.72 11.49 -33.28
C ASP A 535 9.33 10.15 -32.65
N PHE A 536 10.01 9.73 -31.57
CA PHE A 536 9.69 8.54 -30.80
C PHE A 536 8.70 8.81 -29.65
N MET A 537 8.34 10.06 -29.33
CA MET A 537 7.44 10.34 -28.21
C MET A 537 6.01 9.88 -28.45
N THR A 538 5.48 10.03 -29.67
CA THR A 538 4.16 9.48 -30.05
C THR A 538 4.15 7.95 -29.96
N LEU A 539 5.24 7.31 -30.38
CA LEU A 539 5.44 5.87 -30.28
C LEU A 539 5.48 5.43 -28.82
N TYR A 540 6.31 6.08 -27.99
CA TYR A 540 6.46 5.82 -26.56
C TYR A 540 5.12 5.88 -25.82
N LEU A 541 4.38 6.99 -25.96
CA LEU A 541 3.07 7.18 -25.31
C LEU A 541 2.03 6.15 -25.77
N SER A 542 2.06 5.76 -27.05
CA SER A 542 1.18 4.71 -27.57
C SER A 542 1.53 3.34 -27.00
N ILE A 543 2.83 3.04 -26.79
CA ILE A 543 3.28 1.80 -26.14
C ILE A 543 2.94 1.80 -24.65
N GLU A 544 3.15 2.90 -23.91
CA GLU A 544 2.73 2.99 -22.50
C GLU A 544 1.22 2.76 -22.35
N ALA A 545 0.41 3.35 -23.23
CA ALA A 545 -1.04 3.13 -23.22
C ALA A 545 -1.41 1.67 -23.54
N ALA A 546 -0.79 1.06 -24.55
CA ALA A 546 -0.96 -0.37 -24.85
C ALA A 546 -0.57 -1.27 -23.67
N LEU A 547 0.53 -0.96 -22.97
CA LEU A 547 0.98 -1.69 -21.78
C LEU A 547 0.06 -1.47 -20.57
N SER A 548 -0.57 -0.29 -20.44
CA SER A 548 -1.52 0.02 -19.37
C SER A 548 -2.83 -0.79 -19.50
N GLU A 549 -3.43 -0.80 -20.70
CA GLU A 549 -4.58 -1.67 -21.01
C GLU A 549 -4.24 -3.15 -20.76
N LEU A 550 -3.00 -3.53 -21.05
CA LEU A 550 -2.51 -4.90 -20.94
C LEU A 550 -2.18 -5.32 -19.51
N ASP A 551 -1.68 -4.43 -18.64
CA ASP A 551 -1.56 -4.68 -17.21
C ASP A 551 -2.94 -4.85 -16.56
N ALA A 552 -3.93 -4.04 -16.96
CA ALA A 552 -5.33 -4.19 -16.54
C ALA A 552 -5.92 -5.55 -16.98
N LEU A 553 -5.56 -6.06 -18.17
CA LEU A 553 -5.85 -7.45 -18.56
C LEU A 553 -5.15 -8.47 -17.64
N THR A 554 -3.94 -8.20 -17.15
CA THR A 554 -3.18 -9.15 -16.31
C THR A 554 -3.63 -9.23 -14.85
N ASN A 555 -4.01 -8.10 -14.24
CA ASN A 555 -4.29 -7.98 -12.80
C ASN A 555 -5.76 -8.23 -12.42
N SER A 556 -6.58 -8.70 -13.37
CA SER A 556 -7.99 -8.99 -13.16
C SER A 556 -8.21 -10.27 -12.32
N ASP A 557 -8.73 -10.11 -11.09
CA ASP A 557 -9.10 -11.25 -10.24
C ASP A 557 -10.41 -11.89 -10.77
N ILE A 558 -10.24 -12.91 -11.62
CA ILE A 558 -11.27 -13.73 -12.27
C ILE A 558 -12.35 -14.22 -11.29
N ILE A 559 -12.02 -14.39 -10.00
CA ILE A 559 -12.93 -14.88 -8.95
C ILE A 559 -13.97 -13.82 -8.56
N SER A 560 -13.69 -12.53 -8.79
CA SER A 560 -14.55 -11.40 -8.39
C SER A 560 -15.65 -11.05 -9.41
N GLY A 561 -15.48 -11.44 -10.68
CA GLY A 561 -16.46 -11.23 -11.74
C GLY A 561 -16.67 -9.77 -12.17
N ASN A 562 -15.70 -8.87 -11.93
CA ASN A 562 -15.91 -7.44 -12.12
C ASN A 562 -14.64 -6.68 -12.58
N ILE A 563 -14.19 -6.94 -13.81
CA ILE A 563 -13.35 -6.10 -14.70
C ILE A 563 -13.67 -6.58 -16.14
N ASN A 564 -13.79 -5.66 -17.10
CA ASN A 564 -13.92 -5.98 -18.53
C ASN A 564 -12.55 -6.01 -19.19
N MET A 565 -12.38 -6.90 -20.17
CA MET A 565 -11.21 -6.91 -21.04
C MET A 565 -11.41 -5.87 -22.16
N ASP A 566 -10.60 -4.81 -22.20
CA ASP A 566 -10.66 -3.86 -23.32
C ASP A 566 -9.71 -4.21 -24.47
N THR A 567 -10.11 -5.23 -25.21
CA THR A 567 -9.45 -5.61 -26.46
C THR A 567 -9.59 -4.57 -27.57
N SER A 568 -10.55 -3.64 -27.48
CA SER A 568 -10.75 -2.59 -28.49
C SER A 568 -9.75 -1.45 -28.33
N MET A 569 -9.50 -1.00 -27.09
CA MET A 569 -8.46 0.00 -26.79
C MET A 569 -7.05 -0.58 -26.96
N PHE A 570 -6.82 -1.84 -26.57
CA PHE A 570 -5.55 -2.52 -26.88
C PHE A 570 -5.27 -2.55 -28.39
N MET A 571 -6.26 -2.89 -29.22
CA MET A 571 -6.10 -2.91 -30.68
C MET A 571 -5.88 -1.52 -31.27
N LEU A 572 -6.56 -0.49 -30.75
CA LEU A 572 -6.32 0.91 -31.12
C LEU A 572 -4.84 1.28 -30.97
N TYR A 573 -4.28 1.07 -29.77
CA TYR A 573 -2.88 1.39 -29.52
C TYR A 573 -1.92 0.52 -30.35
N TYR A 574 -2.19 -0.78 -30.51
CA TYR A 574 -1.38 -1.66 -31.37
C TYR A 574 -1.31 -1.18 -32.83
N TYR A 575 -2.42 -0.74 -33.42
CA TYR A 575 -2.42 -0.17 -34.78
C TYR A 575 -1.68 1.18 -34.86
N HIS A 576 -1.88 2.07 -33.89
CA HIS A 576 -1.16 3.36 -33.83
C HIS A 576 0.36 3.18 -33.66
N ILE A 577 0.78 2.20 -32.85
CA ILE A 577 2.20 1.84 -32.70
C ILE A 577 2.75 1.37 -34.04
N ASN A 578 2.12 0.41 -34.71
CA ASN A 578 2.60 -0.11 -36.00
C ASN A 578 2.70 0.98 -37.07
N ALA A 579 1.71 1.88 -37.15
CA ALA A 579 1.76 3.03 -38.06
C ALA A 579 2.91 3.99 -37.70
N THR A 580 3.06 4.35 -36.42
CA THR A 580 4.12 5.26 -35.98
C THR A 580 5.52 4.64 -36.18
N MET A 581 5.68 3.33 -35.98
CA MET A 581 6.91 2.61 -36.30
C MET A 581 7.26 2.70 -37.78
N GLU A 582 6.29 2.56 -38.70
CA GLU A 582 6.53 2.74 -40.13
C GLU A 582 6.89 4.20 -40.47
N GLU A 583 6.25 5.20 -39.86
CA GLU A 583 6.62 6.61 -40.05
C GLU A 583 8.05 6.91 -39.56
N VAL A 584 8.40 6.48 -38.34
CA VAL A 584 9.73 6.65 -37.73
C VAL A 584 10.81 5.97 -38.57
N ARG A 585 10.56 4.74 -39.03
CA ARG A 585 11.47 3.99 -39.92
C ARG A 585 11.75 4.75 -41.24
N ASN A 586 10.76 5.49 -41.73
CA ASN A 586 10.89 6.29 -42.96
C ASN A 586 11.52 7.69 -42.76
N LYS A 587 11.73 8.17 -41.51
CA LYS A 587 12.39 9.47 -41.25
C LYS A 587 13.87 9.51 -41.68
N GLY A 588 14.57 8.38 -41.63
CA GLY A 588 15.95 8.25 -42.10
C GLY A 588 16.73 7.12 -41.46
N VAL A 589 17.93 6.84 -41.97
CA VAL A 589 18.75 5.66 -41.58
C VAL A 589 19.08 5.64 -40.07
N MET A 590 19.24 6.82 -39.44
CA MET A 590 19.41 6.90 -37.98
C MET A 590 18.15 6.43 -37.25
N MET A 591 16.98 7.00 -37.58
CA MET A 591 15.71 6.67 -36.90
C MET A 591 15.29 5.21 -37.16
N ALA A 592 15.54 4.67 -38.35
CA ALA A 592 15.34 3.25 -38.64
C ALA A 592 16.21 2.37 -37.74
N TRP A 593 17.51 2.65 -37.63
CA TRP A 593 18.42 1.88 -36.76
C TRP A 593 18.06 2.02 -35.28
N LEU A 594 17.64 3.21 -34.83
CA LEU A 594 17.17 3.44 -33.46
C LEU A 594 15.89 2.65 -33.15
N LEU A 595 14.98 2.52 -34.12
CA LEU A 595 13.78 1.70 -34.00
C LEU A 595 14.11 0.19 -33.97
N ASP A 596 15.09 -0.25 -34.78
CA ASP A 596 15.62 -1.62 -34.75
C ASP A 596 16.42 -1.94 -33.47
N ASN A 597 16.71 -0.93 -32.64
CA ASN A 597 17.44 -1.02 -31.38
C ASN A 597 16.69 -0.24 -30.28
N LEU A 598 15.36 -0.40 -30.21
CA LEU A 598 14.47 0.42 -29.36
C LEU A 598 14.61 0.16 -27.85
N GLU A 599 15.04 -1.05 -27.44
CA GLU A 599 15.07 -1.48 -26.03
C GLU A 599 15.77 -0.50 -25.07
N PRO A 600 16.96 0.08 -25.37
CA PRO A 600 17.62 1.05 -24.48
C PRO A 600 16.87 2.39 -24.33
N TYR A 601 15.94 2.70 -25.22
CA TYR A 601 15.15 3.96 -25.22
C TYR A 601 13.84 3.82 -24.43
N VAL A 602 13.21 2.63 -24.47
CA VAL A 602 11.90 2.40 -23.83
C VAL A 602 11.99 1.51 -22.57
N GLY A 603 13.12 0.82 -22.36
CA GLY A 603 13.41 0.00 -21.18
C GLY A 603 12.94 -1.45 -21.26
N PHE A 604 12.42 -1.90 -22.41
CA PHE A 604 11.97 -3.26 -22.69
C PHE A 604 11.98 -3.54 -24.20
N ASN A 605 12.07 -4.81 -24.59
CA ASN A 605 11.89 -5.23 -25.97
C ASN A 605 10.39 -5.18 -26.34
N TYR A 606 9.96 -4.17 -27.11
CA TYR A 606 8.55 -3.99 -27.49
C TYR A 606 7.98 -5.19 -28.25
N GLU A 607 8.72 -5.68 -29.25
CA GLU A 607 8.26 -6.78 -30.12
C GLU A 607 8.12 -8.09 -29.33
N GLU A 608 9.10 -8.41 -28.48
CA GLU A 608 9.01 -9.59 -27.60
C GLU A 608 7.92 -9.42 -26.54
N SER A 609 7.76 -8.23 -25.94
CA SER A 609 6.74 -7.96 -24.92
C SER A 609 5.34 -8.09 -25.49
N VAL A 610 5.07 -7.45 -26.64
CA VAL A 610 3.78 -7.60 -27.34
C VAL A 610 3.61 -9.05 -27.78
N ASN A 611 4.54 -9.67 -28.50
CA ASN A 611 4.36 -11.05 -28.95
C ASN A 611 4.20 -12.04 -27.78
N SER A 612 4.85 -11.82 -26.63
CA SER A 612 4.65 -12.58 -25.38
C SER A 612 3.25 -12.40 -24.78
N LEU A 613 2.67 -11.20 -24.87
CA LEU A 613 1.38 -10.90 -24.28
C LEU A 613 0.20 -11.12 -25.25
N LEU A 614 0.43 -11.08 -26.57
CA LEU A 614 -0.43 -11.67 -27.58
C LEU A 614 -0.53 -13.20 -27.35
N ARG A 615 0.60 -13.85 -27.04
CA ARG A 615 0.70 -15.29 -26.69
C ARG A 615 -0.11 -15.67 -25.44
N ASP A 616 0.20 -15.03 -24.30
CA ASP A 616 -0.13 -15.54 -22.97
C ASP A 616 -1.42 -14.96 -22.34
N LYS A 617 -2.07 -14.00 -23.01
CA LYS A 617 -3.31 -13.35 -22.51
C LYS A 617 -4.47 -13.53 -23.50
N GLY A 618 -5.65 -13.07 -23.10
CA GLY A 618 -6.92 -13.26 -23.81
C GLY A 618 -6.95 -12.76 -25.26
N TYR A 619 -5.93 -12.05 -25.72
CA TYR A 619 -5.74 -11.69 -27.11
C TYR A 619 -5.74 -12.90 -28.04
N ASN A 620 -4.91 -13.93 -27.80
CA ASN A 620 -4.86 -15.09 -28.69
C ASN A 620 -6.19 -15.85 -28.74
N ALA A 621 -6.92 -15.90 -27.63
CA ALA A 621 -8.26 -16.49 -27.55
C ALA A 621 -9.35 -15.71 -28.32
N LEU A 622 -9.02 -14.54 -28.87
CA LEU A 622 -9.93 -13.64 -29.57
C LEU A 622 -9.44 -13.28 -30.98
N GLN A 623 -8.12 -13.26 -31.23
CA GLN A 623 -7.53 -12.94 -32.53
C GLN A 623 -6.56 -14.00 -33.08
N GLY A 624 -6.18 -15.02 -32.32
CA GLY A 624 -5.28 -16.10 -32.78
C GLY A 624 -5.75 -16.74 -34.07
N ALA A 625 -7.02 -17.16 -34.14
CA ALA A 625 -7.72 -17.58 -35.36
C ALA A 625 -7.50 -16.68 -36.59
N MET A 626 -7.44 -15.36 -36.41
CA MET A 626 -7.60 -14.40 -37.50
C MET A 626 -6.41 -13.44 -37.72
N LEU A 627 -5.35 -13.55 -36.92
CA LEU A 627 -4.08 -12.80 -37.07
C LEU A 627 -3.49 -12.91 -38.49
N GLY A 628 -3.51 -11.84 -39.28
CA GLY A 628 -3.03 -11.86 -40.67
C GLY A 628 -4.00 -12.52 -41.65
N ASP A 629 -5.28 -12.67 -41.30
CA ASP A 629 -6.36 -12.85 -42.28
C ASP A 629 -6.79 -11.47 -42.79
N LYS A 630 -6.48 -11.19 -44.06
CA LYS A 630 -6.65 -9.86 -44.68
C LYS A 630 -8.08 -9.30 -44.61
N THR A 631 -9.09 -10.15 -44.43
CA THR A 631 -10.48 -9.71 -44.26
C THR A 631 -10.73 -9.25 -42.83
N ASN A 632 -10.22 -9.98 -41.83
CA ASN A 632 -10.24 -9.56 -40.43
C ASN A 632 -9.35 -8.33 -40.16
N ASP A 633 -8.15 -8.29 -40.74
CA ASP A 633 -7.22 -7.15 -40.59
C ASP A 633 -7.84 -5.85 -41.15
N ALA A 634 -8.57 -5.94 -42.27
CA ALA A 634 -9.30 -4.82 -42.84
C ALA A 634 -10.53 -4.43 -42.00
N MET A 635 -11.27 -5.41 -41.45
CA MET A 635 -12.39 -5.16 -40.54
C MET A 635 -11.95 -4.37 -39.30
N TRP A 636 -10.85 -4.77 -38.68
CA TRP A 636 -10.25 -4.05 -37.57
C TRP A 636 -9.79 -2.66 -37.97
N LYS A 637 -9.12 -2.49 -39.11
CA LYS A 637 -8.75 -1.16 -39.59
C LYS A 637 -9.97 -0.25 -39.75
N MET A 638 -11.07 -0.73 -40.35
CA MET A 638 -12.30 0.07 -40.49
C MET A 638 -12.94 0.41 -39.13
N PHE A 639 -12.81 -0.45 -38.12
CA PHE A 639 -13.26 -0.19 -36.76
C PHE A 639 -12.38 0.85 -36.05
N ILE A 640 -11.06 0.76 -36.17
CA ILE A 640 -10.11 1.76 -35.64
C ILE A 640 -10.29 3.11 -36.37
N ASP A 641 -10.39 3.12 -37.69
CA ASP A 641 -10.65 4.32 -38.50
C ASP A 641 -12.02 4.99 -38.13
N VAL A 642 -12.94 4.28 -37.45
CA VAL A 642 -14.19 4.83 -36.86
C VAL A 642 -13.98 5.36 -35.44
N MET A 643 -13.20 4.66 -34.60
CA MET A 643 -12.88 5.12 -33.24
C MET A 643 -12.00 6.37 -33.27
N ASP A 644 -11.01 6.45 -34.18
CA ASP A 644 -10.14 7.62 -34.34
C ASP A 644 -10.94 8.88 -34.74
N ASP A 645 -11.89 8.78 -35.67
CA ASP A 645 -12.77 9.92 -36.00
C ASP A 645 -13.56 10.39 -34.76
N ALA A 646 -14.07 9.45 -33.95
CA ALA A 646 -14.82 9.79 -32.74
C ALA A 646 -13.94 10.39 -31.63
N LEU A 647 -12.72 9.86 -31.43
CA LEU A 647 -11.74 10.36 -30.47
C LEU A 647 -11.22 11.77 -30.83
N LEU A 648 -11.05 12.05 -32.13
CA LEU A 648 -10.50 13.32 -32.62
C LEU A 648 -11.55 14.43 -32.74
N ASN A 649 -12.84 14.10 -32.94
CA ASN A 649 -13.89 15.08 -33.24
C ASN A 649 -15.03 15.13 -32.20
N ASP A 650 -15.05 14.21 -31.21
CA ASP A 650 -16.17 13.96 -30.28
C ASP A 650 -17.51 13.58 -30.96
N GLU A 651 -17.45 13.23 -32.26
CA GLU A 651 -18.58 12.85 -33.11
C GLU A 651 -18.26 11.61 -33.96
N TYR A 652 -19.23 10.69 -34.09
CA TYR A 652 -19.08 9.50 -34.93
C TYR A 652 -19.37 9.77 -36.41
N ASN A 653 -18.45 9.36 -37.28
CA ASN A 653 -18.62 9.43 -38.73
C ASN A 653 -19.61 8.36 -39.25
N MET A 654 -20.85 8.77 -39.44
CA MET A 654 -21.96 7.87 -39.82
C MET A 654 -21.77 7.16 -41.17
N ASP A 655 -21.09 7.79 -42.13
CA ASP A 655 -20.84 7.17 -43.44
C ASP A 655 -19.78 6.07 -43.31
N LYS A 656 -18.72 6.28 -42.51
CA LYS A 656 -17.76 5.22 -42.16
C LYS A 656 -18.43 4.06 -41.40
N ILE A 657 -19.37 4.35 -40.49
CA ILE A 657 -20.13 3.31 -39.77
C ILE A 657 -20.98 2.46 -40.71
N GLU A 658 -21.65 3.06 -41.71
CA GLU A 658 -22.39 2.29 -42.71
C GLU A 658 -21.44 1.46 -43.61
N GLU A 659 -20.30 2.01 -44.03
CA GLU A 659 -19.29 1.27 -44.82
C GLU A 659 -18.73 0.07 -44.04
N MET A 660 -18.32 0.29 -42.79
CA MET A 660 -17.82 -0.73 -41.86
C MET A 660 -18.86 -1.82 -41.58
N LEU A 661 -20.12 -1.45 -41.34
CA LEU A 661 -21.19 -2.43 -41.11
C LEU A 661 -21.47 -3.26 -42.37
N LEU A 662 -21.47 -2.64 -43.55
CA LEU A 662 -21.66 -3.36 -44.81
C LEU A 662 -20.49 -4.30 -45.11
N PHE A 663 -19.25 -3.93 -44.76
CA PHE A 663 -18.10 -4.83 -44.82
C PHE A 663 -18.27 -6.03 -43.88
N LEU A 664 -18.61 -5.78 -42.60
CA LEU A 664 -18.88 -6.84 -41.62
C LEU A 664 -19.96 -7.82 -42.07
N LEU A 665 -21.01 -7.32 -42.74
CA LEU A 665 -22.10 -8.14 -43.28
C LEU A 665 -21.66 -9.03 -44.46
N ASP A 666 -20.64 -8.62 -45.22
CA ASP A 666 -20.12 -9.35 -46.38
C ASP A 666 -18.97 -10.33 -46.07
N MET A 667 -18.46 -10.33 -44.83
CA MET A 667 -17.50 -11.32 -44.33
C MET A 667 -18.13 -12.74 -44.25
N PRO A 668 -17.32 -13.82 -44.19
CA PRO A 668 -17.77 -15.15 -43.75
C PRO A 668 -18.45 -15.15 -42.37
N ASP A 669 -19.20 -16.19 -42.02
CA ASP A 669 -19.89 -16.26 -40.71
C ASP A 669 -18.89 -16.51 -39.57
N SER A 670 -17.86 -17.31 -39.82
CA SER A 670 -16.72 -17.49 -38.90
C SER A 670 -15.95 -16.18 -38.68
N ASN A 671 -15.57 -15.47 -39.75
CA ASN A 671 -14.91 -14.16 -39.66
C ASN A 671 -15.77 -13.14 -38.89
N LYS A 672 -17.09 -13.08 -39.14
CA LYS A 672 -18.01 -12.24 -38.35
C LYS A 672 -17.97 -12.61 -36.88
N PHE A 673 -18.14 -13.91 -36.57
CA PHE A 673 -18.14 -14.41 -35.20
C PHE A 673 -16.90 -13.97 -34.43
N VAL A 674 -15.70 -14.22 -34.98
CA VAL A 674 -14.44 -13.88 -34.30
C VAL A 674 -14.31 -12.37 -34.07
N PHE A 675 -14.61 -11.52 -35.05
CA PHE A 675 -14.57 -10.07 -34.85
C PHE A 675 -15.58 -9.64 -33.76
N ILE A 676 -16.82 -10.14 -33.83
CA ILE A 676 -17.93 -9.81 -32.93
C ILE A 676 -17.67 -10.26 -31.48
N THR A 677 -16.90 -11.32 -31.24
CA THR A 677 -16.47 -11.74 -29.89
C THR A 677 -15.30 -10.93 -29.35
N SER A 678 -14.56 -10.22 -30.23
CA SER A 678 -13.29 -9.58 -29.90
C SER A 678 -13.36 -8.07 -29.71
N VAL A 679 -14.48 -7.45 -30.08
CA VAL A 679 -14.78 -6.04 -29.79
C VAL A 679 -15.35 -5.91 -28.38
N ASN A 680 -14.73 -5.09 -27.52
CA ASN A 680 -15.32 -4.72 -26.24
C ASN A 680 -16.54 -3.80 -26.47
N THR A 681 -17.60 -3.96 -25.67
CA THR A 681 -18.83 -3.16 -25.84
C THR A 681 -19.47 -2.70 -24.52
N TRP A 682 -18.70 -2.63 -23.42
CA TRP A 682 -19.21 -2.25 -22.10
C TRP A 682 -18.22 -1.35 -21.31
N TYR A 683 -18.54 -0.05 -21.26
CA TYR A 683 -17.70 1.06 -20.76
C TYR A 683 -18.31 1.79 -19.54
N LEU A 684 -19.53 1.39 -19.13
CA LEU A 684 -20.23 1.92 -17.97
C LEU A 684 -19.50 1.61 -16.63
N THR A 685 -18.62 2.51 -16.18
CA THR A 685 -18.48 2.90 -14.75
C THR A 685 -17.71 4.21 -14.53
N PHE A 686 -16.62 4.50 -15.26
CA PHE A 686 -15.55 5.38 -14.75
C PHE A 686 -15.49 6.83 -15.27
N GLY A 687 -16.42 7.27 -16.12
CA GLY A 687 -16.41 8.65 -16.65
C GLY A 687 -15.38 8.91 -17.77
N ILE A 688 -14.71 7.86 -18.23
CA ILE A 688 -14.11 7.78 -19.58
C ILE A 688 -15.24 8.07 -20.60
N PRO A 689 -15.01 8.86 -21.67
CA PRO A 689 -16.07 9.15 -22.64
C PRO A 689 -16.47 7.88 -23.43
N THR A 690 -17.69 7.86 -23.95
CA THR A 690 -18.30 6.68 -24.57
C THR A 690 -17.85 6.49 -26.04
N TYR A 691 -16.56 6.16 -26.22
CA TYR A 691 -15.90 5.97 -27.52
C TYR A 691 -16.08 4.60 -28.16
N ALA A 692 -16.74 3.67 -27.47
CA ALA A 692 -17.32 2.48 -28.08
C ALA A 692 -18.86 2.54 -28.05
N LEU A 693 -19.48 1.50 -28.61
CA LEU A 693 -20.90 1.39 -28.92
C LEU A 693 -21.80 1.16 -27.68
N ASP A 694 -21.49 1.79 -26.54
CA ASP A 694 -22.21 1.59 -25.28
C ASP A 694 -23.57 2.31 -25.29
N TYR A 695 -24.59 1.56 -25.68
CA TYR A 695 -25.97 1.88 -25.33
C TYR A 695 -26.49 0.90 -24.29
N ASN A 696 -26.85 1.42 -23.12
CA ASN A 696 -27.23 0.70 -21.90
C ASN A 696 -28.60 0.00 -22.05
N SER A 697 -28.62 -1.12 -22.78
CA SER A 697 -29.82 -1.64 -23.45
C SER A 697 -30.01 -3.16 -23.40
N GLY A 698 -28.98 -3.93 -23.03
CA GLY A 698 -28.99 -5.40 -23.13
C GLY A 698 -28.99 -5.94 -24.57
N MET A 699 -28.63 -5.10 -25.56
CA MET A 699 -28.57 -5.47 -26.98
C MET A 699 -27.26 -6.17 -27.37
N THR A 700 -27.35 -7.01 -28.39
CA THR A 700 -26.23 -7.77 -28.97
C THR A 700 -25.34 -6.88 -29.85
N THR A 701 -24.07 -7.23 -30.06
CA THR A 701 -23.03 -6.40 -30.70
C THR A 701 -23.45 -5.79 -32.05
N MET A 702 -23.96 -6.58 -32.98
CA MET A 702 -24.40 -6.09 -34.29
C MET A 702 -25.65 -5.21 -34.19
N SER A 703 -26.56 -5.54 -33.25
CA SER A 703 -27.75 -4.72 -33.04
C SER A 703 -27.45 -3.38 -32.38
N LYS A 704 -26.30 -3.22 -31.68
CA LYS A 704 -25.79 -1.91 -31.23
C LYS A 704 -25.45 -0.99 -32.43
N PHE A 705 -24.83 -1.48 -33.51
CA PHE A 705 -24.62 -0.68 -34.73
C PHE A 705 -25.95 -0.18 -35.34
N ALA A 706 -27.01 -1.00 -35.29
CA ALA A 706 -28.35 -0.59 -35.70
C ALA A 706 -28.83 0.63 -34.91
N THR A 707 -28.59 0.64 -33.59
CA THR A 707 -28.92 1.76 -32.71
C THR A 707 -28.13 3.02 -33.09
N PHE A 708 -26.85 2.95 -33.46
CA PHE A 708 -26.12 4.13 -33.92
C PHE A 708 -26.72 4.72 -35.20
N LEU A 709 -26.86 3.90 -36.26
CA LEU A 709 -27.49 4.30 -37.53
C LEU A 709 -28.92 4.84 -37.36
N GLY A 710 -29.68 4.27 -36.42
CA GLY A 710 -31.08 4.61 -36.18
C GLY A 710 -31.33 5.70 -35.13
N VAL A 711 -30.40 5.98 -34.22
CA VAL A 711 -30.52 7.06 -33.21
C VAL A 711 -29.96 8.36 -33.76
N TYR A 712 -28.74 8.38 -34.29
CA TYR A 712 -28.21 9.59 -34.95
C TYR A 712 -28.86 9.86 -36.32
N GLY A 713 -29.53 8.85 -36.89
CA GLY A 713 -30.52 9.07 -37.96
C GLY A 713 -31.70 9.95 -37.53
N ASN A 714 -32.08 9.98 -36.25
CA ASN A 714 -32.92 11.05 -35.73
C ASN A 714 -32.00 12.25 -35.41
N GLY A 715 -31.98 13.25 -36.30
CA GLY A 715 -31.16 14.45 -36.10
C GLY A 715 -31.36 15.04 -34.70
N VAL A 716 -30.27 15.14 -33.95
CA VAL A 716 -30.23 15.75 -32.61
C VAL A 716 -30.73 17.19 -32.72
N THR A 717 -31.67 17.57 -31.86
CA THR A 717 -32.35 18.87 -31.94
C THR A 717 -31.71 19.91 -31.03
N ASP A 718 -31.29 21.01 -31.64
CA ASP A 718 -30.86 22.29 -31.05
C ASP A 718 -29.59 22.26 -30.18
N ASP A 719 -28.43 22.37 -30.84
CA ASP A 719 -27.36 23.26 -30.36
C ASP A 719 -27.74 24.72 -30.65
N GLU A 720 -27.36 25.67 -29.78
CA GLU A 720 -27.90 27.05 -29.81
C GLU A 720 -27.57 27.86 -31.09
N ASP A 721 -26.60 27.43 -31.91
CA ASP A 721 -26.18 28.10 -33.16
C ASP A 721 -26.83 27.55 -34.45
N GLY A 722 -27.60 26.44 -34.37
CA GLY A 722 -28.53 26.02 -35.44
C GLY A 722 -27.93 25.49 -36.75
N THR A 723 -26.69 25.00 -36.76
CA THR A 723 -26.07 24.32 -37.91
C THR A 723 -26.55 22.87 -38.06
N VAL A 724 -27.52 22.64 -38.94
CA VAL A 724 -28.07 21.31 -39.22
C VAL A 724 -27.15 20.49 -40.15
N LEU A 725 -26.60 19.38 -39.65
CA LEU A 725 -26.08 18.29 -40.49
C LEU A 725 -27.25 17.45 -41.05
N VAL A 726 -27.14 17.01 -42.32
CA VAL A 726 -28.30 16.57 -43.11
C VAL A 726 -28.18 15.11 -43.57
N GLN A 727 -28.77 14.19 -42.80
CA GLN A 727 -29.21 12.87 -43.25
C GLN A 727 -30.73 12.73 -43.00
N PRO A 728 -31.51 12.08 -43.89
CA PRO A 728 -32.96 11.95 -43.72
C PRO A 728 -33.31 10.84 -42.71
N ALA A 729 -34.15 11.16 -41.73
CA ALA A 729 -34.41 10.24 -40.62
C ALA A 729 -35.00 8.88 -41.05
N VAL A 730 -34.30 7.80 -40.66
CA VAL A 730 -34.71 6.41 -40.85
C VAL A 730 -35.99 6.17 -40.04
N PRO A 731 -37.11 5.77 -40.67
CA PRO A 731 -38.37 5.54 -39.94
C PRO A 731 -38.21 4.48 -38.85
N LYS A 732 -38.88 4.65 -37.70
CA LYS A 732 -38.76 3.74 -36.55
C LYS A 732 -38.95 2.25 -36.90
N SER A 733 -39.91 1.94 -37.77
CA SER A 733 -40.16 0.58 -38.27
C SER A 733 -39.03 -0.01 -39.12
N VAL A 734 -38.22 0.83 -39.77
CA VAL A 734 -37.01 0.42 -40.50
C VAL A 734 -35.85 0.17 -39.55
N ASN A 735 -35.70 0.99 -38.51
CA ASN A 735 -34.72 0.74 -37.45
C ASN A 735 -35.05 -0.55 -36.68
N GLU A 736 -36.32 -0.77 -36.31
CA GLU A 736 -36.78 -2.03 -35.69
C GLU A 736 -36.48 -3.25 -36.57
N LEU A 737 -36.77 -3.17 -37.87
CA LEU A 737 -36.44 -4.21 -38.86
C LEU A 737 -34.92 -4.44 -38.98
N LEU A 738 -34.12 -3.37 -39.05
CA LEU A 738 -32.66 -3.46 -39.17
C LEU A 738 -32.02 -4.06 -37.91
N ALA A 739 -32.43 -3.63 -36.73
CA ALA A 739 -31.96 -4.19 -35.46
C ALA A 739 -32.35 -5.67 -35.29
N SER A 740 -33.52 -6.08 -35.80
CA SER A 740 -33.96 -7.47 -35.83
C SER A 740 -33.10 -8.31 -36.80
N LEU A 741 -32.87 -7.82 -38.02
CA LEU A 741 -31.99 -8.49 -38.99
C LEU A 741 -30.56 -8.64 -38.44
N LEU A 742 -29.99 -7.57 -37.88
CA LEU A 742 -28.61 -7.59 -37.39
C LEU A 742 -28.43 -8.54 -36.20
N ARG A 743 -29.43 -8.66 -35.30
CA ARG A 743 -29.42 -9.70 -34.26
C ARG A 743 -29.52 -11.10 -34.85
N THR A 744 -30.37 -11.30 -35.85
CA THR A 744 -30.50 -12.57 -36.56
C THR A 744 -29.18 -13.02 -37.18
N ILE A 745 -28.42 -12.08 -37.75
CA ILE A 745 -27.11 -12.36 -38.35
C ILE A 745 -26.05 -12.70 -37.29
N GLU A 746 -26.08 -12.01 -36.15
CA GLU A 746 -25.18 -12.26 -35.03
C GLU A 746 -25.43 -13.64 -34.38
N ASP A 747 -26.69 -14.03 -34.20
CA ASP A 747 -27.08 -15.37 -33.74
C ASP A 747 -26.68 -16.44 -34.76
N CYS A 748 -26.85 -16.17 -36.06
CA CYS A 748 -26.41 -17.08 -37.14
C CYS A 748 -24.89 -17.30 -37.13
N ALA A 749 -24.10 -16.24 -36.92
CA ALA A 749 -22.64 -16.36 -36.80
C ALA A 749 -22.24 -17.16 -35.55
N ARG A 750 -22.96 -17.00 -34.43
CA ARG A 750 -22.69 -17.70 -33.16
C ARG A 750 -23.24 -19.13 -33.07
N ARG A 751 -24.09 -19.59 -34.00
CA ARG A 751 -24.81 -20.88 -33.93
C ARG A 751 -23.93 -22.12 -33.75
N SER A 752 -22.67 -22.05 -34.18
CA SER A 752 -21.72 -23.17 -34.16
C SER A 752 -20.94 -23.32 -32.83
N THR A 753 -21.35 -22.64 -31.75
CA THR A 753 -20.57 -22.55 -30.50
C THR A 753 -20.99 -23.56 -29.43
N TYR A 754 -20.07 -23.88 -28.51
CA TYR A 754 -20.16 -25.03 -27.59
C TYR A 754 -21.23 -24.96 -26.47
N SER A 755 -21.91 -23.82 -26.26
CA SER A 755 -22.56 -23.52 -24.96
C SER A 755 -24.08 -23.36 -24.97
N VAL A 756 -24.70 -22.99 -26.10
CA VAL A 756 -26.15 -22.74 -26.22
C VAL A 756 -26.59 -23.13 -27.63
N ASP A 757 -27.76 -23.78 -27.76
CA ASP A 757 -28.34 -24.11 -29.07
C ASP A 757 -28.99 -22.87 -29.71
N LEU A 758 -28.13 -21.93 -30.12
CA LEU A 758 -28.51 -20.63 -30.69
C LEU A 758 -29.25 -20.76 -32.03
N THR A 759 -29.40 -21.97 -32.57
CA THR A 759 -30.34 -22.31 -33.64
C THR A 759 -31.76 -21.82 -33.32
N GLU A 760 -32.24 -22.01 -32.08
CA GLU A 760 -33.58 -21.57 -31.66
C GLU A 760 -33.68 -20.03 -31.70
N SER A 761 -32.70 -19.32 -31.10
CA SER A 761 -32.63 -17.85 -31.09
C SER A 761 -32.54 -17.25 -32.49
N PHE A 762 -31.72 -17.85 -33.38
CA PHE A 762 -31.62 -17.47 -34.79
C PHE A 762 -32.97 -17.59 -35.51
N LEU A 763 -33.70 -18.70 -35.33
CA LEU A 763 -34.99 -18.92 -35.98
C LEU A 763 -36.08 -18.00 -35.41
N GLU A 764 -36.11 -17.74 -34.10
CA GLU A 764 -37.02 -16.76 -33.49
C GLU A 764 -36.75 -15.34 -34.02
N ASN A 765 -35.49 -14.89 -34.03
CA ASN A 765 -35.12 -13.56 -34.53
C ASN A 765 -35.36 -13.44 -36.05
N MET A 766 -35.14 -14.50 -36.84
CA MET A 766 -35.48 -14.49 -38.27
C MET A 766 -37.01 -14.39 -38.47
N ALA A 767 -37.81 -15.12 -37.70
CA ALA A 767 -39.28 -15.06 -37.79
C ALA A 767 -39.82 -13.65 -37.45
N GLU A 768 -39.28 -12.98 -36.43
CA GLU A 768 -39.59 -11.58 -36.11
C GLU A 768 -39.14 -10.62 -37.23
N THR A 769 -37.95 -10.84 -37.80
CA THR A 769 -37.43 -10.07 -38.94
C THR A 769 -38.34 -10.20 -40.17
N VAL A 770 -38.83 -11.41 -40.48
CA VAL A 770 -39.85 -11.64 -41.51
C VAL A 770 -41.13 -10.89 -41.18
N ARG A 771 -41.65 -10.98 -39.95
CA ARG A 771 -42.88 -10.28 -39.53
C ARG A 771 -42.78 -8.77 -39.75
N LEU A 772 -41.68 -8.16 -39.34
CA LEU A 772 -41.41 -6.72 -39.49
C LEU A 772 -41.29 -6.30 -40.96
N TYR A 773 -40.57 -7.07 -41.78
CA TYR A 773 -40.43 -6.81 -43.22
C TYR A 773 -41.79 -6.92 -43.94
N ASP A 774 -42.61 -7.90 -43.56
CA ASP A 774 -43.93 -8.15 -44.14
C ASP A 774 -44.95 -7.07 -43.72
N GLU A 775 -44.85 -6.53 -42.50
CA GLU A 775 -45.65 -5.38 -42.04
C GLU A 775 -45.24 -4.07 -42.73
N LEU A 776 -43.95 -3.79 -42.87
CA LEU A 776 -43.43 -2.64 -43.63
C LEU A 776 -43.88 -2.72 -45.11
N THR A 777 -43.84 -3.92 -45.70
CA THR A 777 -44.32 -4.19 -47.07
C THR A 777 -45.83 -3.92 -47.20
N LYS A 778 -46.65 -4.38 -46.23
CA LYS A 778 -48.11 -4.14 -46.23
C LYS A 778 -48.45 -2.66 -46.07
N ALA A 779 -47.72 -1.91 -45.23
CA ALA A 779 -47.91 -0.47 -45.05
C ALA A 779 -47.55 0.31 -46.33
N ALA A 780 -46.40 0.00 -46.95
CA ALA A 780 -45.99 0.59 -48.23
C ALA A 780 -47.01 0.30 -49.35
N ALA A 781 -47.54 -0.94 -49.43
CA ALA A 781 -48.57 -1.34 -50.39
C ALA A 781 -49.94 -0.69 -50.12
N ALA A 782 -50.25 -0.35 -48.87
CA ALA A 782 -51.45 0.41 -48.48
C ALA A 782 -51.37 1.92 -48.84
N GLY A 783 -50.20 2.40 -49.30
CA GLY A 783 -49.99 3.78 -49.73
C GLY A 783 -49.36 4.69 -48.67
N ASP A 784 -48.82 4.14 -47.57
CA ASP A 784 -48.01 4.91 -46.64
C ASP A 784 -46.67 5.29 -47.30
N ALA A 785 -46.46 6.60 -47.46
CA ALA A 785 -45.27 7.15 -48.12
C ALA A 785 -43.99 7.01 -47.28
N ALA A 786 -44.10 7.06 -45.95
CA ALA A 786 -42.95 6.89 -45.05
C ALA A 786 -42.54 5.41 -44.98
N ALA A 787 -43.51 4.50 -44.86
CA ALA A 787 -43.26 3.07 -44.96
C ALA A 787 -42.67 2.69 -46.32
N LYS A 788 -43.16 3.29 -47.42
CA LYS A 788 -42.58 3.05 -48.75
C LYS A 788 -41.13 3.56 -48.85
N THR A 789 -40.85 4.83 -48.54
CA THR A 789 -39.48 5.36 -48.62
C THR A 789 -38.52 4.60 -47.69
N GLY A 790 -38.99 4.22 -46.50
CA GLY A 790 -38.24 3.38 -45.58
C GLY A 790 -37.94 1.98 -46.13
N LYS A 791 -38.92 1.35 -46.80
CA LYS A 791 -38.72 0.06 -47.48
C LYS A 791 -37.76 0.19 -48.66
N ASP A 792 -37.95 1.20 -49.52
CA ASP A 792 -37.07 1.44 -50.68
C ASP A 792 -35.62 1.70 -50.23
N TRP A 793 -35.40 2.35 -49.06
CA TRP A 793 -34.08 2.54 -48.43
C TRP A 793 -33.48 1.23 -47.90
N PHE A 794 -34.27 0.42 -47.18
CA PHE A 794 -33.83 -0.87 -46.63
C PHE A 794 -33.52 -1.87 -47.75
N ASP A 795 -34.38 -1.95 -48.76
CA ASP A 795 -34.23 -2.86 -49.89
C ASP A 795 -32.94 -2.60 -50.66
N ALA A 796 -32.55 -1.33 -50.81
CA ALA A 796 -31.35 -0.92 -51.53
C ALA A 796 -30.03 -1.27 -50.80
N ARG A 797 -30.08 -1.60 -49.51
CA ARG A 797 -28.91 -1.85 -48.64
C ARG A 797 -28.85 -3.28 -48.11
N TYR A 798 -29.94 -3.75 -47.52
CA TYR A 798 -29.97 -4.93 -46.65
C TYR A 798 -30.78 -6.12 -47.21
N LEU A 799 -31.45 -5.97 -48.36
CA LEU A 799 -32.27 -7.04 -48.96
C LEU A 799 -31.47 -8.32 -49.27
N LYS A 800 -30.22 -8.16 -49.74
CA LYS A 800 -29.28 -9.26 -49.98
C LYS A 800 -29.13 -10.13 -48.73
N TYR A 801 -28.81 -9.51 -47.60
CA TYR A 801 -28.61 -10.20 -46.34
C TYR A 801 -29.93 -10.78 -45.82
N TYR A 802 -31.02 -10.02 -45.83
CA TYR A 802 -32.36 -10.55 -45.47
C TYR A 802 -32.71 -11.83 -46.26
N GLN A 803 -32.46 -11.86 -47.57
CA GLN A 803 -32.70 -13.05 -48.41
C GLN A 803 -31.72 -14.20 -48.11
N GLN A 804 -30.45 -13.89 -47.83
CA GLN A 804 -29.44 -14.88 -47.44
C GLN A 804 -29.82 -15.60 -46.15
N TYR A 805 -30.07 -14.87 -45.06
CA TYR A 805 -30.36 -15.48 -43.76
C TYR A 805 -31.79 -16.08 -43.69
N LEU A 806 -32.74 -15.58 -44.50
CA LEU A 806 -34.01 -16.28 -44.75
C LEU A 806 -33.76 -17.67 -45.38
N ALA A 807 -32.98 -17.75 -46.46
CA ALA A 807 -32.67 -19.03 -47.10
C ALA A 807 -31.86 -19.98 -46.20
N VAL A 808 -31.06 -19.45 -45.26
CA VAL A 808 -30.41 -20.24 -44.21
C VAL A 808 -31.42 -20.78 -43.19
N SER A 809 -32.41 -19.98 -42.77
CA SER A 809 -33.48 -20.46 -41.88
C SER A 809 -34.35 -21.55 -42.53
N GLU A 810 -34.55 -21.49 -43.86
CA GLU A 810 -35.27 -22.53 -44.60
C GLU A 810 -34.58 -23.92 -44.58
N LEU A 811 -33.30 -24.00 -44.17
CA LEU A 811 -32.57 -25.26 -43.95
C LEU A 811 -32.96 -25.98 -42.65
N TYR A 812 -33.74 -25.37 -41.76
CA TYR A 812 -34.15 -25.95 -40.47
C TYR A 812 -35.67 -26.21 -40.41
N ASP A 813 -36.12 -27.26 -39.72
CA ASP A 813 -37.56 -27.54 -39.51
C ASP A 813 -38.19 -26.74 -38.35
N GLU A 814 -39.50 -26.90 -38.14
CA GLU A 814 -40.26 -26.18 -37.09
C GLU A 814 -39.79 -26.56 -35.67
N GLU A 815 -39.10 -27.69 -35.54
CA GLU A 815 -38.46 -28.19 -34.33
C GLU A 815 -36.94 -27.88 -34.25
N GLY A 816 -36.42 -27.03 -35.14
CA GLY A 816 -35.04 -26.54 -35.12
C GLY A 816 -33.98 -27.49 -35.69
N ASN A 817 -34.37 -28.63 -36.27
CA ASN A 817 -33.43 -29.62 -36.79
C ASN A 817 -32.99 -29.27 -38.22
N PHE A 818 -31.72 -29.48 -38.53
CA PHE A 818 -31.17 -29.27 -39.87
C PHE A 818 -31.70 -30.34 -40.85
N LYS A 819 -32.33 -29.90 -41.94
CA LYS A 819 -32.84 -30.73 -43.03
C LYS A 819 -31.68 -31.29 -43.87
N GLU A 820 -31.82 -32.51 -44.39
CA GLU A 820 -30.79 -33.08 -45.28
C GLU A 820 -30.55 -32.18 -46.52
N TYR A 821 -29.30 -31.78 -46.72
CA TYR A 821 -28.88 -31.02 -47.90
C TYR A 821 -28.83 -31.92 -49.15
N GLU A 822 -29.13 -31.38 -50.33
CA GLU A 822 -29.08 -32.17 -51.57
C GLU A 822 -27.67 -32.73 -51.86
N ASN A 823 -27.61 -33.94 -52.44
CA ASN A 823 -26.35 -34.59 -52.79
C ASN A 823 -25.60 -33.77 -53.86
N LEU A 824 -24.37 -33.34 -53.55
CA LEU A 824 -23.59 -32.43 -54.39
C LEU A 824 -22.96 -33.10 -55.63
N GLY A 825 -23.09 -34.41 -55.76
CA GLY A 825 -22.35 -35.24 -56.71
C GLY A 825 -21.11 -35.87 -56.09
N GLU A 826 -20.73 -37.04 -56.60
CA GLU A 826 -19.67 -37.91 -56.06
C GLU A 826 -18.32 -37.21 -55.87
N GLU A 827 -17.94 -36.33 -56.81
CA GLU A 827 -16.71 -35.52 -56.75
C GLU A 827 -16.71 -34.52 -55.57
N TRP A 828 -17.82 -33.81 -55.34
CA TRP A 828 -17.92 -32.82 -54.27
C TRP A 828 -18.12 -33.46 -52.91
N GLU A 829 -18.92 -34.52 -52.81
CA GLU A 829 -19.06 -35.30 -51.56
C GLU A 829 -17.77 -36.03 -51.17
N ALA A 830 -16.85 -36.27 -52.11
CA ALA A 830 -15.48 -36.72 -51.82
C ALA A 830 -14.62 -35.57 -51.25
N LYS A 831 -14.53 -34.41 -51.93
CA LYS A 831 -13.77 -33.26 -51.43
C LYS A 831 -14.24 -32.75 -50.05
N PHE A 832 -15.56 -32.73 -49.83
CA PHE A 832 -16.15 -32.32 -48.55
C PHE A 832 -15.80 -33.30 -47.42
N ARG A 833 -15.65 -34.59 -47.74
CA ARG A 833 -15.20 -35.61 -46.80
C ARG A 833 -13.72 -35.44 -46.46
N GLU A 834 -12.88 -35.20 -47.47
CA GLU A 834 -11.44 -34.96 -47.30
C GLU A 834 -11.17 -33.76 -46.38
N VAL A 835 -11.85 -32.62 -46.62
CA VAL A 835 -11.81 -31.43 -45.75
C VAL A 835 -12.27 -31.75 -44.32
N ARG A 836 -13.35 -32.52 -44.15
CA ARG A 836 -13.84 -32.94 -42.83
C ARG A 836 -12.85 -33.84 -42.10
N GLU A 837 -12.23 -34.79 -42.79
CA GLU A 837 -11.31 -35.77 -42.20
C GLU A 837 -10.00 -35.08 -41.77
N VAL A 838 -9.42 -34.20 -42.59
CA VAL A 838 -8.23 -33.41 -42.20
C VAL A 838 -8.54 -32.42 -41.07
N ALA A 839 -9.70 -31.76 -41.06
CA ALA A 839 -10.09 -30.88 -39.95
C ALA A 839 -10.35 -31.65 -38.64
N TYR A 840 -10.95 -32.84 -38.72
CA TYR A 840 -11.18 -33.71 -37.55
C TYR A 840 -9.85 -34.20 -36.94
N ASP A 841 -8.86 -34.56 -37.77
CA ASP A 841 -7.52 -34.89 -37.30
C ASP A 841 -6.88 -33.71 -36.55
N ILE A 842 -6.92 -32.49 -37.11
CA ILE A 842 -6.38 -31.28 -36.47
C ILE A 842 -7.07 -31.02 -35.11
N MET A 843 -8.39 -31.24 -35.01
CA MET A 843 -9.11 -31.15 -33.73
C MET A 843 -8.61 -32.17 -32.70
N ILE A 844 -8.33 -33.42 -33.11
CA ILE A 844 -7.71 -34.43 -32.23
C ILE A 844 -6.33 -33.96 -31.77
N LYS A 845 -5.46 -33.55 -32.70
CA LYS A 845 -4.09 -33.11 -32.38
C LYS A 845 -4.10 -31.94 -31.40
N ASN A 846 -4.85 -30.89 -31.72
CA ASN A 846 -5.01 -29.72 -30.86
C ASN A 846 -5.53 -30.11 -29.46
N TYR A 847 -6.49 -31.04 -29.37
CA TYR A 847 -6.98 -31.54 -28.08
C TYR A 847 -5.92 -32.34 -27.30
N LEU A 848 -5.13 -33.19 -27.95
CA LEU A 848 -4.05 -33.93 -27.29
C LEU A 848 -2.94 -33.01 -26.78
N ILE A 849 -2.52 -32.04 -27.59
CA ILE A 849 -1.52 -31.03 -27.22
C ILE A 849 -2.03 -30.20 -26.03
N ASN A 850 -3.23 -29.63 -26.08
CA ASN A 850 -3.85 -28.88 -24.96
C ASN A 850 -4.04 -29.71 -23.67
N GLN A 851 -3.95 -31.04 -23.76
CA GLN A 851 -4.04 -31.94 -22.61
C GLN A 851 -2.66 -32.40 -22.09
N ASN A 852 -1.56 -31.89 -22.66
CA ASN A 852 -0.18 -32.35 -22.46
C ASN A 852 -0.04 -33.87 -22.71
N LYS A 853 -0.63 -34.34 -23.83
CA LYS A 853 -0.67 -35.76 -24.27
C LYS A 853 -0.19 -35.95 -25.71
N GLY A 854 0.23 -34.89 -26.38
CA GLY A 854 0.81 -34.89 -27.72
C GLY A 854 1.70 -33.66 -27.91
N ASP A 855 2.65 -33.75 -28.84
CA ASP A 855 3.58 -32.70 -29.25
C ASP A 855 3.77 -32.68 -30.78
N ASP A 856 2.72 -33.09 -31.50
CA ASP A 856 2.63 -33.27 -32.95
C ASP A 856 2.40 -31.95 -33.73
N PHE A 857 3.03 -30.87 -33.27
CA PHE A 857 2.93 -29.51 -33.82
C PHE A 857 3.18 -29.47 -35.33
N VAL A 858 4.30 -30.05 -35.80
CA VAL A 858 4.67 -30.09 -37.22
C VAL A 858 3.60 -30.76 -38.10
N VAL A 859 2.92 -31.78 -37.58
CA VAL A 859 1.86 -32.50 -38.31
C VAL A 859 0.56 -31.70 -38.32
N LEU A 860 0.24 -31.03 -37.20
CA LEU A 860 -0.88 -30.08 -37.12
C LEU A 860 -0.67 -28.94 -38.15
N PHE A 861 0.54 -28.40 -38.26
CA PHE A 861 0.89 -27.37 -39.22
C PHE A 861 0.74 -27.87 -40.67
N ALA A 862 1.34 -29.01 -41.00
CA ALA A 862 1.24 -29.59 -42.33
C ALA A 862 -0.21 -29.92 -42.73
N GLN A 863 -1.01 -30.48 -41.80
CA GLN A 863 -2.43 -30.77 -42.05
C GLN A 863 -3.25 -29.50 -42.25
N TYR A 864 -2.98 -28.41 -41.52
CA TYR A 864 -3.66 -27.13 -41.75
C TYR A 864 -3.40 -26.58 -43.15
N GLU A 865 -2.16 -26.63 -43.63
CA GLU A 865 -1.81 -26.13 -44.96
C GLU A 865 -2.50 -26.91 -46.08
N LEU A 866 -2.65 -28.22 -45.91
CA LEU A 866 -3.46 -29.06 -46.79
C LEU A 866 -4.96 -28.70 -46.71
N LEU A 867 -5.49 -28.50 -45.49
CA LEU A 867 -6.88 -28.14 -45.27
C LEU A 867 -7.26 -26.79 -45.91
N GLU A 868 -6.42 -25.77 -45.75
CA GLU A 868 -6.61 -24.45 -46.36
C GLU A 868 -6.63 -24.57 -47.88
N LYS A 869 -5.69 -25.32 -48.47
CA LYS A 869 -5.66 -25.59 -49.91
C LYS A 869 -6.95 -26.27 -50.39
N LEU A 870 -7.38 -27.35 -49.73
CA LEU A 870 -8.61 -28.09 -50.10
C LEU A 870 -9.86 -27.22 -49.99
N SER A 871 -9.95 -26.39 -48.94
CA SER A 871 -11.00 -25.38 -48.76
C SER A 871 -11.02 -24.38 -49.93
N LEU A 872 -9.86 -23.80 -50.27
CA LEU A 872 -9.73 -22.85 -51.38
C LEU A 872 -10.06 -23.48 -52.74
N GLU A 873 -9.76 -24.76 -52.97
CA GLU A 873 -10.19 -25.48 -54.18
C GLU A 873 -11.72 -25.59 -54.27
N ILE A 874 -12.42 -25.83 -53.15
CA ILE A 874 -13.90 -25.85 -53.12
C ILE A 874 -14.46 -24.46 -53.38
N LEU A 875 -13.94 -23.43 -52.71
CA LEU A 875 -14.44 -22.06 -52.81
C LEU A 875 -14.17 -21.42 -54.19
N SER A 876 -13.09 -21.81 -54.88
CA SER A 876 -12.73 -21.28 -56.21
C SER A 876 -13.36 -22.02 -57.39
N SER A 877 -13.65 -23.32 -57.24
CA SER A 877 -14.12 -24.18 -58.34
C SER A 877 -15.56 -24.69 -58.16
N GLY A 878 -16.16 -24.52 -56.98
CA GLY A 878 -17.54 -24.88 -56.70
C GLY A 878 -18.56 -24.01 -57.44
N ASN A 879 -19.76 -24.55 -57.65
CA ASN A 879 -20.91 -23.74 -58.07
C ASN A 879 -21.66 -23.18 -56.85
N ASP A 880 -22.65 -22.31 -57.08
CA ASP A 880 -23.47 -21.68 -56.02
C ASP A 880 -24.06 -22.69 -55.02
N THR A 881 -24.54 -23.85 -55.47
CA THR A 881 -25.08 -24.91 -54.61
C THR A 881 -24.01 -25.55 -53.72
N VAL A 882 -22.82 -25.79 -54.27
CA VAL A 882 -21.66 -26.36 -53.57
C VAL A 882 -21.12 -25.34 -52.55
N ILE A 883 -20.96 -24.08 -52.94
CA ILE A 883 -20.46 -23.02 -52.05
C ILE A 883 -21.44 -22.81 -50.89
N LYS A 884 -22.75 -22.75 -51.14
CA LYS A 884 -23.77 -22.69 -50.07
C LYS A 884 -23.73 -23.90 -49.14
N ALA A 885 -23.41 -25.08 -49.66
CA ALA A 885 -23.25 -26.29 -48.85
C ALA A 885 -22.01 -26.20 -47.95
N TYR A 886 -20.88 -25.71 -48.45
CA TYR A 886 -19.65 -25.56 -47.66
C TYR A 886 -19.88 -24.68 -46.40
N TYR A 887 -20.61 -23.58 -46.57
CA TYR A 887 -20.94 -22.65 -45.47
C TYR A 887 -22.07 -23.10 -44.54
N ASN A 888 -22.93 -24.06 -44.91
CA ASN A 888 -24.15 -24.36 -44.13
C ASN A 888 -24.46 -25.85 -43.87
N LYS A 889 -23.89 -26.78 -44.64
CA LYS A 889 -24.12 -28.22 -44.45
C LYS A 889 -23.40 -28.69 -43.19
N LEU A 890 -24.18 -29.11 -42.19
CA LEU A 890 -23.63 -29.62 -40.93
C LEU A 890 -23.04 -31.02 -41.09
N TYR A 891 -21.88 -31.22 -40.49
CA TYR A 891 -21.15 -32.47 -40.41
C TYR A 891 -20.87 -32.83 -38.95
N ASP A 892 -20.87 -34.12 -38.66
CA ASP A 892 -20.58 -34.68 -37.34
C ASP A 892 -19.06 -34.86 -37.15
N PHE A 893 -18.51 -34.35 -36.05
CA PHE A 893 -17.10 -34.43 -35.66
C PHE A 893 -16.92 -35.27 -34.37
N LYS A 894 -17.82 -36.25 -34.15
CA LYS A 894 -17.85 -37.13 -32.98
C LYS A 894 -17.87 -36.32 -31.66
N ASP A 895 -16.88 -36.54 -30.79
CA ASP A 895 -16.77 -35.93 -29.47
C ASP A 895 -16.63 -34.39 -29.50
N PHE A 896 -16.29 -33.80 -30.65
CA PHE A 896 -16.24 -32.35 -30.85
C PHE A 896 -17.58 -31.72 -31.25
N GLY A 897 -18.64 -32.50 -31.53
CA GLY A 897 -19.98 -31.97 -31.88
C GLY A 897 -20.25 -31.88 -33.38
N LYS A 898 -21.04 -30.88 -33.82
CA LYS A 898 -21.49 -30.73 -35.21
C LYS A 898 -21.20 -29.33 -35.76
N TYR A 899 -20.54 -29.26 -36.91
CA TYR A 899 -20.08 -28.00 -37.52
C TYR A 899 -20.28 -27.95 -39.03
N THR A 900 -20.30 -26.75 -39.58
CA THR A 900 -20.10 -26.52 -41.02
C THR A 900 -18.62 -26.76 -41.37
N LEU A 901 -18.29 -26.99 -42.65
CA LEU A 901 -16.89 -27.13 -43.04
C LEU A 901 -16.10 -25.83 -42.84
N GLU A 902 -16.73 -24.68 -43.11
CA GLU A 902 -16.15 -23.37 -42.85
C GLU A 902 -15.74 -23.18 -41.38
N TYR A 903 -16.62 -23.51 -40.43
CA TYR A 903 -16.32 -23.36 -39.00
C TYR A 903 -15.26 -24.38 -38.52
N ALA A 904 -15.24 -25.59 -39.09
CA ALA A 904 -14.18 -26.56 -38.82
C ALA A 904 -12.80 -26.09 -39.35
N VAL A 905 -12.76 -25.40 -40.49
CA VAL A 905 -11.55 -24.75 -41.01
C VAL A 905 -11.12 -23.57 -40.11
N MET A 906 -12.06 -22.76 -39.61
CA MET A 906 -11.76 -21.70 -38.63
C MET A 906 -11.11 -22.27 -37.35
N LEU A 907 -11.69 -23.30 -36.74
CA LEU A 907 -11.12 -23.96 -35.55
C LEU A 907 -9.75 -24.59 -35.82
N SER A 908 -9.52 -25.09 -37.04
CA SER A 908 -8.23 -25.64 -37.45
C SER A 908 -7.17 -24.54 -37.64
N ARG A 909 -7.58 -23.37 -38.16
CA ARG A 909 -6.73 -22.17 -38.30
C ARG A 909 -6.33 -21.58 -36.95
N ASP A 910 -7.25 -21.58 -35.99
CA ASP A 910 -7.02 -21.15 -34.61
C ASP A 910 -5.93 -21.97 -33.92
N ALA A 911 -6.05 -23.30 -33.99
CA ALA A 911 -5.02 -24.22 -33.50
C ALA A 911 -3.66 -23.98 -34.17
N TYR A 912 -3.66 -23.90 -35.51
CA TYR A 912 -2.48 -23.66 -36.34
C TYR A 912 -1.71 -22.39 -35.93
N ARG A 913 -2.42 -21.25 -35.85
CA ARG A 913 -1.83 -19.95 -35.50
C ARG A 913 -1.38 -19.89 -34.06
N THR A 914 -2.21 -20.36 -33.13
CA THR A 914 -1.91 -20.38 -31.69
C THR A 914 -0.58 -21.07 -31.40
N TRP A 915 -0.37 -22.27 -31.96
CA TRP A 915 0.86 -23.03 -31.71
C TRP A 915 2.08 -22.47 -32.46
N LEU A 916 1.96 -21.97 -33.68
CA LEU A 916 3.09 -21.28 -34.35
C LEU A 916 3.54 -20.02 -33.59
N VAL A 917 2.59 -19.24 -33.07
CA VAL A 917 2.86 -18.02 -32.29
C VAL A 917 3.46 -18.38 -30.93
N LEU A 918 2.93 -19.37 -30.21
CA LEU A 918 3.49 -19.86 -28.93
C LEU A 918 4.92 -20.40 -29.07
N LEU A 919 5.22 -21.15 -30.15
CA LEU A 919 6.58 -21.62 -30.44
C LEU A 919 7.53 -20.52 -30.95
N GLY A 920 7.05 -19.29 -31.17
CA GLY A 920 7.84 -18.19 -31.74
C GLY A 920 8.21 -18.38 -33.22
N GLY A 921 7.55 -19.32 -33.91
CA GLY A 921 7.84 -19.67 -35.30
C GLY A 921 7.05 -18.89 -36.35
N TRP A 922 6.05 -18.09 -35.95
CA TRP A 922 5.06 -17.48 -36.84
C TRP A 922 5.65 -16.68 -38.02
N ASP A 923 6.44 -15.64 -37.73
CA ASP A 923 6.97 -14.74 -38.75
C ASP A 923 7.99 -15.43 -39.67
N MET A 924 8.90 -16.21 -39.08
CA MET A 924 9.84 -17.06 -39.83
C MET A 924 9.11 -18.03 -40.75
N TYR A 925 8.04 -18.69 -40.28
CA TYR A 925 7.27 -19.63 -41.09
C TYR A 925 6.47 -18.93 -42.20
N ARG A 926 5.86 -17.76 -41.90
CA ARG A 926 5.15 -16.93 -42.89
C ARG A 926 6.03 -16.53 -44.07
N GLU A 927 7.32 -16.29 -43.82
CA GLU A 927 8.30 -15.83 -44.82
C GLU A 927 9.13 -16.98 -45.44
N SER A 928 9.02 -18.20 -44.90
CA SER A 928 9.66 -19.40 -45.41
C SER A 928 9.05 -19.95 -46.72
N GLY A 929 9.80 -20.79 -47.40
CA GLY A 929 9.34 -21.63 -48.52
C GLY A 929 8.67 -22.95 -48.08
N LEU A 930 8.31 -23.12 -46.81
CA LEU A 930 7.88 -24.42 -46.27
C LEU A 930 6.45 -24.84 -46.64
N LYS A 931 5.54 -23.93 -47.00
CA LYS A 931 4.11 -24.24 -47.24
C LYS A 931 3.90 -25.38 -48.23
N GLU A 932 4.53 -25.32 -49.41
CA GLU A 932 4.44 -26.38 -50.43
C GLU A 932 5.06 -27.71 -49.98
N PHE A 933 6.15 -27.68 -49.20
CA PHE A 933 6.80 -28.86 -48.65
C PHE A 933 5.94 -29.53 -47.57
N MET A 934 5.39 -28.74 -46.65
CA MET A 934 4.48 -29.19 -45.59
C MET A 934 3.25 -29.89 -46.18
N ILE A 935 2.61 -29.30 -47.19
CA ILE A 935 1.47 -29.91 -47.93
C ILE A 935 1.88 -31.25 -48.57
N MET A 936 3.11 -31.36 -49.08
CA MET A 936 3.64 -32.62 -49.64
C MET A 936 3.95 -33.67 -48.57
N ALA A 937 4.34 -33.24 -47.37
CA ALA A 937 4.77 -34.12 -46.28
C ALA A 937 3.62 -34.78 -45.49
N VAL A 938 2.41 -34.22 -45.48
CA VAL A 938 1.25 -34.77 -44.74
C VAL A 938 1.05 -36.29 -44.91
N PRO A 939 1.06 -36.86 -46.13
CA PRO A 939 0.84 -38.30 -46.31
C PRO A 939 1.95 -39.16 -45.70
N VAL A 940 3.17 -38.61 -45.54
CA VAL A 940 4.33 -39.29 -44.95
C VAL A 940 4.32 -39.16 -43.43
N MET A 941 4.06 -37.96 -42.89
CA MET A 941 3.97 -37.73 -41.44
C MET A 941 2.87 -38.58 -40.78
N ASN A 942 1.77 -38.84 -41.49
CA ASN A 942 0.69 -39.69 -41.01
C ASN A 942 0.99 -41.21 -41.04
N MET A 943 2.12 -41.65 -41.62
CA MET A 943 2.47 -43.09 -41.71
C MET A 943 2.91 -43.72 -40.39
N GLY A 944 3.33 -42.92 -39.41
CA GLY A 944 3.95 -43.39 -38.16
C GLY A 944 2.98 -43.67 -37.00
N TYR A 945 1.69 -43.36 -37.14
CA TYR A 945 0.72 -43.53 -36.06
C TYR A 945 0.28 -45.00 -35.95
N ASP A 946 0.34 -45.56 -34.73
CA ASP A 946 -0.28 -46.85 -34.41
C ASP A 946 -1.80 -46.72 -34.55
N THR A 947 -2.31 -47.05 -35.75
CA THR A 947 -3.74 -47.12 -36.01
C THR A 947 -4.32 -48.30 -35.25
N LEU A 948 -4.99 -48.00 -34.14
CA LEU A 948 -5.76 -48.98 -33.40
C LEU A 948 -7.15 -49.10 -34.04
N ASP A 949 -7.72 -50.31 -34.04
CA ASP A 949 -9.14 -50.50 -34.33
C ASP A 949 -10.04 -49.99 -33.18
N ASP A 950 -11.36 -49.99 -33.40
CA ASP A 950 -12.37 -49.58 -32.39
C ASP A 950 -12.32 -50.40 -31.09
N GLU A 951 -11.54 -51.50 -31.05
CA GLU A 951 -11.37 -52.41 -29.93
C GLU A 951 -9.99 -52.27 -29.25
N GLY A 952 -9.09 -51.44 -29.79
CA GLY A 952 -7.76 -51.14 -29.26
C GLY A 952 -6.63 -52.04 -29.77
N ASN A 953 -6.83 -52.80 -30.84
CA ASN A 953 -5.80 -53.67 -31.43
C ASN A 953 -5.04 -52.94 -32.55
N PRO A 954 -3.71 -53.09 -32.69
CA PRO A 954 -2.95 -52.54 -33.82
C PRO A 954 -3.41 -53.11 -35.17
N ILE A 955 -3.72 -52.22 -36.11
CA ILE A 955 -4.08 -52.55 -37.49
C ILE A 955 -2.80 -52.87 -38.29
N GLU A 956 -2.86 -53.91 -39.12
CA GLU A 956 -1.76 -54.28 -40.02
C GLU A 956 -1.73 -53.33 -41.24
N ILE A 957 -0.97 -52.23 -41.13
CA ILE A 957 -0.78 -51.25 -42.21
C ILE A 957 0.00 -51.90 -43.37
N VAL A 958 -0.63 -51.93 -44.55
CA VAL A 958 0.00 -52.38 -45.81
C VAL A 958 0.22 -51.17 -46.71
N PHE A 959 1.47 -50.71 -46.81
CA PHE A 959 1.85 -49.59 -47.68
C PHE A 959 1.75 -49.95 -49.17
N THR A 960 1.44 -48.93 -49.98
CA THR A 960 1.17 -49.02 -51.42
C THR A 960 2.30 -48.43 -52.27
N GLU A 961 2.23 -48.62 -53.60
CA GLU A 961 3.13 -47.93 -54.55
C GLU A 961 3.02 -46.40 -54.43
N LYS A 962 1.85 -45.86 -54.08
CA LYS A 962 1.63 -44.42 -53.88
C LYS A 962 2.33 -43.90 -52.63
N ASP A 963 2.42 -44.71 -51.57
CA ASP A 963 3.16 -44.36 -50.36
C ASP A 963 4.67 -44.33 -50.62
N ALA A 964 5.17 -45.29 -51.40
CA ALA A 964 6.55 -45.30 -51.87
C ALA A 964 6.90 -44.08 -52.75
N GLU A 965 5.98 -43.64 -53.62
CA GLU A 965 6.12 -42.38 -54.36
C GLU A 965 6.15 -41.15 -53.42
N ASN A 966 5.28 -41.11 -52.40
CA ASN A 966 5.21 -39.99 -51.46
C ASN A 966 6.49 -39.88 -50.62
N VAL A 967 6.96 -40.98 -50.01
CA VAL A 967 8.23 -41.01 -49.25
C VAL A 967 9.40 -40.58 -50.12
N LYS A 968 9.47 -41.06 -51.38
CA LYS A 968 10.50 -40.61 -52.32
C LYS A 968 10.41 -39.09 -52.59
N ALA A 969 9.24 -38.59 -52.95
CA ALA A 969 9.06 -37.19 -53.35
C ALA A 969 9.36 -36.21 -52.21
N VAL A 970 8.95 -36.56 -50.99
CA VAL A 970 9.21 -35.76 -49.78
C VAL A 970 10.71 -35.70 -49.46
N LEU A 971 11.42 -36.83 -49.51
CA LEU A 971 12.87 -36.87 -49.36
C LEU A 971 13.58 -36.04 -50.45
N GLU A 972 13.13 -36.09 -51.70
CA GLU A 972 13.69 -35.24 -52.78
C GLU A 972 13.41 -33.76 -52.51
N ALA A 973 12.19 -33.38 -52.10
CA ALA A 973 11.81 -32.00 -51.85
C ALA A 973 12.58 -31.36 -50.67
N TYR A 974 12.81 -32.09 -49.58
CA TYR A 974 13.60 -31.58 -48.44
C TYR A 974 15.03 -31.16 -48.84
N ARG A 975 15.60 -31.82 -49.87
CA ARG A 975 16.94 -31.49 -50.39
C ARG A 975 16.99 -30.27 -51.30
N GLU A 976 15.84 -29.77 -51.77
CA GLU A 976 15.72 -28.56 -52.59
C GLU A 976 15.35 -27.29 -51.77
N LEU A 977 14.88 -27.44 -50.52
CA LEU A 977 14.63 -26.33 -49.58
C LEU A 977 15.90 -25.48 -49.32
N SER A 978 15.76 -24.21 -48.93
CA SER A 978 16.93 -23.43 -48.48
C SER A 978 17.52 -23.97 -47.16
N ILE A 979 18.70 -23.50 -46.77
CA ILE A 979 19.34 -23.90 -45.50
C ILE A 979 18.53 -23.36 -44.31
N GLU A 980 17.95 -22.16 -44.46
CA GLU A 980 17.04 -21.53 -43.50
C GLU A 980 15.73 -22.31 -43.36
N ASP A 981 15.06 -22.64 -44.47
CA ASP A 981 13.84 -23.45 -44.49
C ASP A 981 14.04 -24.81 -43.80
N ARG A 982 15.16 -25.49 -44.11
CA ARG A 982 15.51 -26.77 -43.48
C ARG A 982 15.74 -26.64 -41.99
N MET A 983 16.43 -25.59 -41.55
CA MET A 983 16.67 -25.33 -40.13
C MET A 983 15.35 -25.05 -39.37
N LEU A 984 14.45 -24.28 -39.98
CA LEU A 984 13.11 -24.01 -39.45
C LEU A 984 12.23 -25.26 -39.44
N PHE A 985 12.28 -26.10 -40.47
CA PHE A 985 11.57 -27.39 -40.46
C PHE A 985 12.10 -28.32 -39.37
N VAL A 986 13.43 -28.41 -39.21
CA VAL A 986 14.05 -29.19 -38.14
C VAL A 986 13.61 -28.69 -36.78
N SER A 987 13.60 -27.38 -36.52
CA SER A 987 13.17 -26.83 -35.21
C SER A 987 11.69 -27.06 -34.92
N LEU A 988 10.81 -26.97 -35.93
CA LEU A 988 9.38 -27.27 -35.79
C LEU A 988 9.10 -28.78 -35.60
N ASN A 989 9.99 -29.66 -36.05
CA ASN A 989 9.91 -31.12 -35.87
C ASN A 989 10.55 -31.62 -34.55
N LEU A 990 11.05 -30.73 -33.67
CA LEU A 990 11.60 -31.10 -32.36
C LEU A 990 10.49 -31.42 -31.33
N SER A 991 10.02 -32.66 -31.32
CA SER A 991 9.27 -33.23 -30.19
C SER A 991 10.22 -33.94 -29.21
N GLU A 992 9.90 -33.90 -27.91
CA GLU A 992 10.66 -34.64 -26.89
C GLU A 992 10.41 -36.17 -26.93
N ASN A 993 9.32 -36.59 -27.59
CA ASN A 993 8.78 -37.94 -27.50
C ASN A 993 8.79 -38.72 -28.82
N ASN A 994 8.62 -38.06 -29.97
CA ASN A 994 8.45 -38.70 -31.29
C ASN A 994 9.08 -37.87 -32.42
N ASP A 995 9.71 -38.51 -33.40
CA ASP A 995 10.09 -37.82 -34.66
C ASP A 995 8.99 -38.06 -35.72
N TYR A 996 8.20 -37.02 -35.99
CA TYR A 996 7.03 -37.12 -36.88
C TYR A 996 7.38 -37.13 -38.37
N TYR A 997 8.63 -36.85 -38.75
CA TYR A 997 9.10 -36.88 -40.14
C TYR A 997 10.02 -38.07 -40.38
N TYR A 998 11.19 -38.10 -39.73
CA TYR A 998 12.17 -39.17 -39.89
C TYR A 998 11.68 -40.47 -39.22
N GLY A 999 11.01 -40.38 -38.07
CA GLY A 999 10.45 -41.55 -37.38
C GLY A 999 9.29 -42.19 -38.15
N ALA A 1000 8.42 -41.40 -38.78
CA ALA A 1000 7.36 -41.90 -39.66
C ALA A 1000 7.95 -42.62 -40.90
N MET A 1001 9.03 -42.09 -41.49
CA MET A 1001 9.75 -42.76 -42.57
C MET A 1001 10.49 -44.03 -42.09
N LEU A 1002 11.12 -44.03 -40.91
CA LEU A 1002 11.73 -45.23 -40.32
C LEU A 1002 10.69 -46.32 -40.05
N TYR A 1003 9.49 -45.94 -39.59
CA TYR A 1003 8.36 -46.87 -39.45
C TYR A 1003 7.99 -47.48 -40.81
N TYR A 1004 7.80 -46.66 -41.85
CA TYR A 1004 7.57 -47.12 -43.23
C TYR A 1004 8.66 -48.10 -43.71
N PHE A 1005 9.94 -47.80 -43.50
CA PHE A 1005 11.05 -48.68 -43.87
C PHE A 1005 11.08 -49.98 -43.05
N SER A 1006 10.70 -49.94 -41.77
CA SER A 1006 10.61 -51.14 -40.92
C SER A 1006 9.57 -52.16 -41.40
N LYS A 1007 8.50 -51.69 -42.08
CA LYS A 1007 7.44 -52.54 -42.65
C LYS A 1007 7.73 -52.98 -44.09
N THR A 1008 8.51 -52.21 -44.84
CA THR A 1008 8.75 -52.46 -46.29
C THR A 1008 10.08 -53.16 -46.57
N ILE A 1009 11.14 -52.89 -45.80
CA ILE A 1009 12.46 -53.51 -45.98
C ILE A 1009 12.56 -54.77 -45.10
N LEU A 1010 11.92 -55.84 -45.56
CA LEU A 1010 11.80 -57.10 -44.84
C LEU A 1010 12.81 -58.17 -45.30
N THR A 1011 13.18 -59.07 -44.39
CA THR A 1011 13.92 -60.31 -44.62
C THR A 1011 13.23 -61.43 -43.83
N ASP A 1012 12.87 -62.54 -44.50
CA ASP A 1012 12.06 -63.63 -43.92
C ASP A 1012 10.77 -63.15 -43.19
N ASN A 1013 10.11 -62.12 -43.74
CA ASN A 1013 8.93 -61.42 -43.20
C ASN A 1013 9.16 -60.71 -41.84
N ALA A 1014 10.40 -60.38 -41.48
CA ALA A 1014 10.75 -59.51 -40.36
C ALA A 1014 11.58 -58.31 -40.83
N GLU A 1015 11.60 -57.22 -40.06
CA GLU A 1015 12.42 -56.03 -40.30
C GLU A 1015 13.91 -56.38 -40.55
N ASN A 1016 14.49 -55.90 -41.65
CA ASN A 1016 15.95 -55.95 -41.81
C ASN A 1016 16.59 -54.82 -41.00
N LYS A 1017 16.96 -55.14 -39.75
CA LYS A 1017 17.56 -54.21 -38.79
C LYS A 1017 18.90 -53.60 -39.21
N ASN A 1018 19.61 -54.20 -40.17
CA ASN A 1018 20.83 -53.60 -40.70
C ASN A 1018 20.46 -52.42 -41.62
N CYS A 1019 19.47 -52.63 -42.50
CA CYS A 1019 18.99 -51.59 -43.41
C CYS A 1019 18.31 -50.44 -42.67
N THR A 1020 17.48 -50.70 -41.65
CA THR A 1020 16.80 -49.63 -40.90
C THR A 1020 17.79 -48.80 -40.08
N ALA A 1021 18.75 -49.42 -39.40
CA ALA A 1021 19.80 -48.70 -38.67
C ALA A 1021 20.68 -47.82 -39.60
N PHE A 1022 21.02 -48.29 -40.80
CA PHE A 1022 21.71 -47.46 -41.78
C PHE A 1022 20.87 -46.25 -42.25
N ILE A 1023 19.55 -46.42 -42.41
CA ILE A 1023 18.65 -45.30 -42.76
C ILE A 1023 18.53 -44.31 -41.59
N GLU A 1024 18.52 -44.79 -40.35
CA GLU A 1024 18.57 -43.97 -39.13
C GLU A 1024 19.84 -43.11 -39.08
N ASP A 1025 21.03 -43.70 -39.27
CA ASP A 1025 22.29 -42.94 -39.35
C ASP A 1025 22.28 -41.92 -40.52
N LEU A 1026 21.70 -42.29 -41.67
CA LEU A 1026 21.61 -41.42 -42.86
C LEU A 1026 20.64 -40.23 -42.63
N PHE A 1027 19.57 -40.43 -41.86
CA PHE A 1027 18.66 -39.36 -41.44
C PHE A 1027 19.32 -38.42 -40.42
N LEU A 1028 20.06 -38.98 -39.45
CA LEU A 1028 20.90 -38.17 -38.55
C LEU A 1028 21.97 -37.39 -39.33
N LEU A 1029 22.51 -37.93 -40.43
CA LEU A 1029 23.42 -37.22 -41.32
C LEU A 1029 22.73 -36.09 -42.12
N GLU A 1030 21.48 -36.26 -42.55
CA GLU A 1030 20.67 -35.22 -43.21
C GLU A 1030 20.38 -34.05 -42.25
N GLN A 1031 20.02 -34.35 -40.99
CA GLN A 1031 19.89 -33.37 -39.91
C GLN A 1031 21.23 -32.68 -39.60
N GLY A 1032 22.30 -33.45 -39.41
CA GLY A 1032 23.64 -32.93 -39.08
C GLY A 1032 24.25 -32.05 -40.18
N THR A 1033 23.97 -32.36 -41.45
CA THR A 1033 24.34 -31.49 -42.58
C THR A 1033 23.63 -30.15 -42.50
N THR A 1034 22.33 -30.17 -42.16
CA THR A 1034 21.50 -28.95 -42.02
C THR A 1034 22.06 -28.04 -40.93
N LEU A 1035 22.29 -28.59 -39.73
CA LEU A 1035 22.87 -27.86 -38.60
C LEU A 1035 24.28 -27.32 -38.90
N CYS A 1036 25.13 -28.11 -39.56
CA CYS A 1036 26.49 -27.71 -39.90
C CYS A 1036 26.54 -26.59 -40.97
N LEU A 1037 25.63 -26.61 -41.95
CA LEU A 1037 25.54 -25.56 -42.96
C LEU A 1037 24.98 -24.26 -42.36
N TYR A 1038 23.89 -24.34 -41.59
CA TYR A 1038 23.31 -23.17 -40.93
C TYR A 1038 24.32 -22.50 -39.98
N ALA A 1039 25.05 -23.28 -39.17
CA ALA A 1039 26.11 -22.77 -38.30
C ALA A 1039 27.30 -22.15 -39.06
N LYS A 1040 27.52 -22.51 -40.33
CA LYS A 1040 28.56 -21.93 -41.19
C LYS A 1040 28.12 -20.58 -41.76
N ASP A 1041 26.94 -20.53 -42.37
CA ASP A 1041 26.48 -19.36 -43.11
C ASP A 1041 26.15 -18.17 -42.18
N TYR A 1042 25.84 -18.45 -40.91
CA TYR A 1042 25.61 -17.46 -39.84
C TYR A 1042 26.83 -17.24 -38.91
N GLU A 1043 28.04 -17.62 -39.33
CA GLU A 1043 29.32 -17.43 -38.60
C GLU A 1043 29.28 -17.82 -37.09
N SER A 1044 28.56 -18.90 -36.75
CA SER A 1044 28.28 -19.25 -35.35
C SER A 1044 29.54 -19.60 -34.55
N GLU A 1045 29.67 -19.08 -33.31
CA GLU A 1045 30.75 -19.46 -32.39
C GLU A 1045 30.83 -20.98 -32.14
N ASN A 1046 29.70 -21.68 -32.25
CA ASN A 1046 29.61 -23.14 -32.07
C ASN A 1046 29.94 -23.94 -33.35
N PHE A 1047 30.29 -23.30 -34.47
CA PHE A 1047 30.51 -23.97 -35.75
C PHE A 1047 31.53 -25.11 -35.68
N ALA A 1048 32.62 -24.96 -34.92
CA ALA A 1048 33.60 -26.02 -34.72
C ALA A 1048 33.00 -27.28 -34.04
N THR A 1049 32.14 -27.09 -33.05
CA THR A 1049 31.45 -28.19 -32.35
C THR A 1049 30.39 -28.86 -33.22
N MET A 1050 29.69 -28.08 -34.06
CA MET A 1050 28.78 -28.62 -35.06
C MET A 1050 29.53 -29.40 -36.15
N LEU A 1051 30.71 -28.94 -36.56
CA LEU A 1051 31.57 -29.63 -37.53
C LEU A 1051 32.11 -30.96 -36.97
N GLU A 1052 32.59 -31.00 -35.72
CA GLU A 1052 32.99 -32.26 -35.05
C GLU A 1052 31.82 -33.25 -34.93
N THR A 1053 30.61 -32.74 -34.66
CA THR A 1053 29.39 -33.55 -34.58
C THR A 1053 29.00 -34.09 -35.97
N TYR A 1054 29.10 -33.26 -37.00
CA TYR A 1054 28.85 -33.63 -38.40
C TYR A 1054 29.85 -34.66 -38.93
N GLU A 1055 31.15 -34.51 -38.62
CA GLU A 1055 32.17 -35.53 -38.91
C GLU A 1055 31.81 -36.87 -38.27
N LYS A 1056 31.38 -36.88 -37.00
CA LYS A 1056 30.94 -38.12 -36.34
C LYS A 1056 29.78 -38.77 -37.08
N LEU A 1057 28.72 -38.02 -37.37
CA LEU A 1057 27.52 -38.54 -38.05
C LEU A 1057 27.83 -39.07 -39.46
N TYR A 1058 28.71 -38.42 -40.21
CA TYR A 1058 29.19 -38.94 -41.50
C TYR A 1058 29.92 -40.28 -41.34
N ASN A 1059 30.81 -40.39 -40.35
CA ASN A 1059 31.57 -41.63 -40.11
C ASN A 1059 30.67 -42.78 -39.62
N ASP A 1060 29.65 -42.50 -38.81
CA ASP A 1060 28.68 -43.50 -38.35
C ASP A 1060 27.83 -44.03 -39.51
N ALA A 1061 27.19 -43.16 -40.30
CA ALA A 1061 26.38 -43.54 -41.48
C ALA A 1061 27.20 -44.27 -42.55
N LYS A 1062 28.47 -43.91 -42.70
CA LYS A 1062 29.41 -44.64 -43.56
C LYS A 1062 29.75 -46.02 -43.01
N ALA A 1063 29.97 -46.16 -41.70
CA ALA A 1063 30.30 -47.42 -41.09
C ALA A 1063 29.14 -48.42 -41.16
N SER A 1064 27.89 -47.97 -40.96
CA SER A 1064 26.71 -48.82 -41.15
C SER A 1064 26.51 -49.19 -42.62
N PHE A 1065 26.68 -48.25 -43.58
CA PHE A 1065 26.64 -48.59 -45.01
C PHE A 1065 27.72 -49.60 -45.41
N GLU A 1066 28.97 -49.45 -44.94
CA GLU A 1066 30.06 -50.39 -45.21
C GLU A 1066 29.80 -51.77 -44.58
N ALA A 1067 29.08 -51.84 -43.46
CA ALA A 1067 28.68 -53.09 -42.81
C ALA A 1067 27.57 -53.88 -43.54
N LEU A 1068 26.73 -53.23 -44.34
CA LEU A 1068 25.64 -53.91 -45.09
C LEU A 1068 26.19 -54.96 -46.08
N GLY A 1069 25.61 -56.16 -46.08
CA GLY A 1069 25.93 -57.18 -47.08
C GLY A 1069 25.37 -56.86 -48.47
N GLU A 1070 25.84 -57.58 -49.50
CA GLU A 1070 25.29 -57.49 -50.87
C GLU A 1070 23.77 -57.77 -50.92
N ALA A 1071 23.26 -58.63 -50.02
CA ALA A 1071 21.83 -58.90 -49.90
C ALA A 1071 21.07 -57.70 -49.30
N ASP A 1072 21.60 -57.09 -48.22
CA ASP A 1072 21.01 -55.92 -47.57
C ASP A 1072 21.01 -54.71 -48.52
N LYS A 1073 22.12 -54.48 -49.24
CA LYS A 1073 22.25 -53.43 -50.26
C LYS A 1073 21.32 -53.61 -51.46
N ALA A 1074 20.85 -54.84 -51.72
CA ALA A 1074 19.85 -55.12 -52.74
C ALA A 1074 18.40 -54.89 -52.26
N LEU A 1075 18.16 -54.78 -50.95
CA LEU A 1075 16.85 -54.44 -50.38
C LEU A 1075 16.64 -52.92 -50.26
N LEU A 1076 17.71 -52.14 -50.13
CA LEU A 1076 17.63 -50.67 -50.10
C LEU A 1076 17.01 -50.12 -51.41
N PRO A 1077 16.04 -49.19 -51.34
CA PRO A 1077 15.57 -48.44 -52.51
C PRO A 1077 16.69 -47.61 -53.14
N ASP A 1078 16.62 -47.38 -54.45
CA ASP A 1078 17.68 -46.64 -55.16
C ASP A 1078 17.76 -45.17 -54.73
N TYR A 1079 16.63 -44.53 -54.39
CA TYR A 1079 16.64 -43.16 -53.88
C TYR A 1079 17.32 -42.99 -52.52
N ILE A 1080 17.37 -44.04 -51.69
CA ILE A 1080 18.15 -44.05 -50.43
C ILE A 1080 19.65 -44.14 -50.72
N LYS A 1081 20.04 -44.88 -51.76
CA LYS A 1081 21.44 -44.93 -52.22
C LYS A 1081 21.84 -43.57 -52.80
N GLU A 1082 20.99 -42.96 -53.62
CA GLU A 1082 21.19 -41.62 -54.17
C GLU A 1082 21.31 -40.54 -53.08
N MET A 1083 20.51 -40.64 -52.01
CA MET A 1083 20.58 -39.79 -50.82
C MET A 1083 21.91 -39.93 -50.06
N TYR A 1084 22.37 -41.16 -49.79
CA TYR A 1084 23.70 -41.40 -49.21
C TYR A 1084 24.83 -40.88 -50.10
N ASP A 1085 24.73 -41.11 -51.40
CA ASP A 1085 25.67 -40.60 -52.40
C ASP A 1085 25.68 -39.07 -52.48
N PHE A 1086 24.57 -38.40 -52.19
CA PHE A 1086 24.46 -36.94 -52.10
C PHE A 1086 25.15 -36.43 -50.83
N TYR A 1087 24.82 -36.98 -49.65
CA TYR A 1087 25.42 -36.53 -48.39
C TYR A 1087 26.92 -36.82 -48.28
N CYS A 1088 27.41 -37.91 -48.88
CA CYS A 1088 28.85 -38.14 -49.01
C CYS A 1088 29.55 -37.03 -49.82
N LYS A 1089 28.94 -36.58 -50.93
CA LYS A 1089 29.49 -35.48 -51.76
C LYS A 1089 29.39 -34.14 -51.05
N MET A 1090 28.34 -33.91 -50.27
CA MET A 1090 28.17 -32.68 -49.47
C MET A 1090 29.23 -32.60 -48.36
N TYR A 1091 29.49 -33.71 -47.66
CA TYR A 1091 30.58 -33.82 -46.69
C TYR A 1091 31.94 -33.52 -47.33
N GLU A 1092 32.26 -34.14 -48.47
CA GLU A 1092 33.49 -33.84 -49.22
C GLU A 1092 33.62 -32.37 -49.62
N GLN A 1093 32.51 -31.67 -49.90
CA GLN A 1093 32.51 -30.25 -50.26
C GLN A 1093 32.68 -29.34 -49.03
N ILE A 1094 32.00 -29.63 -47.92
CA ILE A 1094 32.14 -28.87 -46.66
C ILE A 1094 33.60 -28.98 -46.16
N MET A 1095 34.16 -30.18 -46.12
CA MET A 1095 35.54 -30.45 -45.67
C MET A 1095 36.64 -30.01 -46.65
N GLN A 1096 36.29 -29.50 -47.84
CA GLN A 1096 37.24 -28.87 -48.77
C GLN A 1096 37.21 -27.33 -48.71
N ASN A 1097 36.19 -26.75 -48.07
CA ASN A 1097 35.96 -25.31 -47.97
C ASN A 1097 36.06 -24.79 -46.52
N ASN A 1098 36.78 -25.53 -45.67
CA ASN A 1098 37.15 -25.25 -44.29
C ASN A 1098 38.66 -25.53 -44.13
#